data_AF-A0A9E1IB00-F1
#
_entry.id   AF-A0A9E1IB00-F1
#
_cell.length_a   1.000
_cell.length_b   1.000
_cell.length_c   1.000
_cell.angle_alpha   90.00
_cell.angle_beta   90.00
_cell.angle_gamma   90.00
#
_symmetry.space_group_name_H-M   'P 1'
#
loop_
_entity.id
_entity.type
_entity.pdbx_description
1 polymer ?
#
loop_
_entity_poly.entity_id
_entity_poly.type
_entity_poly.pdbx_seq_one_letter_code
_entity_poly.pdbx_strand_id
1 'polypeptide(L)'
;MNRAYSLVGMILAIAAPMPAMAYDALVLGSPSFESWNVDVRDKIHCIGAFDKVDFIYIANTTPTVKDLQAYDAVFVYTELALADPAALGDALADYSDGGGGVVVATGACMSTIANLAGRFVDEGYLPFTVGTLANPGSMGMEIDATYVDHLMLWGANLWEGGQSIHCSGITADNGAEVFVSWDNGEPMVLAREDGTQRVAGLNFYPPSSDATGNGWDATTDGDWLMSSALLWTIDFEYPTASACLQEDIEQDLNCNTIDFADEELIDTSDTDCPAVDPTTGDPYVSNDYYFDNKSFDCLYTTLPDDMDQDGDKLGAGTIEIYVDGADFPALQVALVCDNCPEDANLDQKDIDCDGIGDLCDNCLAVTNTDQANEDEDCWGDACDNCPADINNDQSDVDGDALGDPCDNCPDIPNPDQADSEKPDPDLVGDICDNCPLDYNPNQADMDADEVGDECDNCLNIKNPDQVDSDDDSYGDDCDTCPLFAHADQTDSDGDGVGDVCDNCAAEPNAAQKDDDFDSWGNACDNCPFYQNEAQWDADLDGIGDECDVCWQTVDPDQVESDGDGIGDMCDNCPDFANDDQRDRDDDGFGDVCDYCPDLPTMTNVDKDDDGVGEDCDNCLNLYNPDQFDKDDDGYGDACDGNALRGGGQIPLNGEGMSCSSANPTPLAWLTLLIPLGFLRRRQ
;
A
#
# COMPACT_ATOMS: atom_id res chain seq x y z
N MET A 1 5.83 1.92 76.29
CA MET A 1 5.81 2.96 75.25
C MET A 1 6.30 2.31 73.97
N ASN A 2 5.59 2.57 72.87
CA ASN A 2 5.61 1.90 71.55
C ASN A 2 4.85 0.57 71.47
N ARG A 3 3.55 0.68 71.16
CA ARG A 3 2.79 -0.37 70.49
C ARG A 3 2.99 -0.17 68.99
N ALA A 4 3.46 -1.21 68.30
CA ALA A 4 3.56 -1.25 66.86
C ALA A 4 2.17 -1.31 66.24
N TYR A 5 1.90 -0.42 65.28
CA TYR A 5 0.76 -0.54 64.37
C TYR A 5 1.11 -1.61 63.34
N SER A 6 0.24 -2.63 63.23
CA SER A 6 0.29 -3.60 62.14
C SER A 6 -0.41 -2.95 60.95
N LEU A 7 0.34 -2.61 59.90
CA LEU A 7 -0.24 -2.35 58.59
C LEU A 7 -0.92 -3.65 58.13
N VAL A 8 -2.24 -3.63 58.01
CA VAL A 8 -2.97 -4.60 57.19
C VAL A 8 -2.82 -4.09 55.78
N GLY A 9 -2.07 -4.82 54.95
CA GLY A 9 -2.00 -4.56 53.52
C GLY A 9 -3.38 -4.79 52.93
N MET A 10 -3.99 -3.71 52.45
CA MET A 10 -5.13 -3.75 51.55
C MET A 10 -4.59 -4.39 50.27
N ILE A 11 -4.94 -5.65 50.04
CA ILE A 11 -4.75 -6.27 48.74
C ILE A 11 -5.80 -5.60 47.86
N LEU A 12 -5.36 -4.65 47.03
CA LEU A 12 -6.12 -4.17 45.89
C LEU A 12 -6.31 -5.41 45.00
N ALA A 13 -7.48 -6.03 45.07
CA ALA A 13 -7.90 -6.95 44.03
C ALA A 13 -8.18 -6.06 42.83
N ILE A 14 -7.27 -6.05 41.88
CA ILE A 14 -7.57 -5.56 40.53
C ILE A 14 -8.70 -6.47 40.05
N ALA A 15 -9.92 -5.94 40.00
CA ALA A 15 -11.00 -6.59 39.27
C ALA A 15 -10.48 -6.79 37.84
N ALA A 16 -10.56 -8.02 37.34
CA ALA A 16 -10.39 -8.20 35.90
C ALA A 16 -11.49 -7.34 35.23
N PRO A 17 -11.18 -6.60 34.15
CA PRO A 17 -12.21 -5.90 33.40
C PRO A 17 -13.32 -6.90 33.08
N MET A 18 -14.57 -6.46 33.25
CA MET A 18 -15.69 -7.22 32.72
C MET A 18 -15.43 -7.44 31.22
N PRO A 19 -15.82 -8.58 30.64
CA PRO A 19 -15.79 -8.67 29.19
C PRO A 19 -16.58 -7.47 28.64
N ALA A 20 -16.00 -6.72 27.71
CA ALA A 20 -16.72 -5.74 26.90
C ALA A 20 -18.01 -6.40 26.38
N MET A 21 -19.08 -5.62 26.26
CA MET A 21 -20.37 -6.13 25.79
C MET A 21 -20.23 -6.57 24.32
N ALA A 22 -19.88 -7.85 24.11
CA ALA A 22 -19.48 -8.41 22.82
C ALA A 22 -20.70 -8.83 21.98
N TYR A 23 -21.62 -7.90 21.74
CA TYR A 23 -22.79 -8.12 20.90
C TYR A 23 -22.71 -7.28 19.64
N ASP A 24 -23.13 -7.88 18.52
CA ASP A 24 -23.17 -7.20 17.23
C ASP A 24 -24.63 -6.97 16.79
N ALA A 25 -24.91 -5.77 16.28
CA ALA A 25 -26.23 -5.41 15.77
C ALA A 25 -26.19 -4.99 14.29
N LEU A 26 -27.29 -5.23 13.58
CA LEU A 26 -27.45 -4.85 12.18
C LEU A 26 -28.73 -4.02 11.95
N VAL A 27 -28.56 -2.82 11.40
CA VAL A 27 -29.65 -1.94 10.99
C VAL A 27 -30.02 -2.20 9.52
N LEU A 28 -31.26 -2.60 9.29
CA LEU A 28 -31.87 -2.81 7.98
C LEU A 28 -32.87 -1.68 7.70
N GLY A 29 -32.39 -0.61 7.08
CA GLY A 29 -33.20 0.58 6.80
C GLY A 29 -33.41 0.87 5.30
N SER A 30 -34.62 1.32 4.95
CA SER A 30 -34.91 1.92 3.63
C SER A 30 -35.33 3.40 3.70
N PRO A 31 -34.54 4.28 4.34
CA PRO A 31 -34.83 5.73 4.37
C PRO A 31 -34.77 6.37 2.98
N SER A 32 -35.31 7.58 2.85
CA SER A 32 -35.19 8.40 1.64
C SER A 32 -33.73 8.72 1.25
N PHE A 33 -32.83 8.82 2.24
CA PHE A 33 -31.39 9.01 2.05
C PHE A 33 -30.63 7.96 2.86
N GLU A 34 -29.71 7.26 2.22
CA GLU A 34 -28.91 6.20 2.84
C GLU A 34 -28.10 6.70 4.05
N SER A 35 -27.68 7.96 4.04
CA SER A 35 -26.99 8.60 5.18
C SER A 35 -27.83 8.66 6.47
N TRP A 36 -29.15 8.47 6.40
CA TRP A 36 -29.98 8.38 7.62
C TRP A 36 -29.84 7.04 8.32
N ASN A 37 -29.31 6.00 7.67
CA ASN A 37 -28.93 4.77 8.36
C ASN A 37 -27.70 4.98 9.24
N VAL A 38 -26.80 5.93 8.90
CA VAL A 38 -25.64 6.30 9.72
C VAL A 38 -26.12 6.88 11.05
N ASP A 39 -27.09 7.80 11.02
CA ASP A 39 -27.72 8.34 12.25
C ASP A 39 -28.33 7.24 13.12
N VAL A 40 -29.11 6.31 12.55
CA VAL A 40 -29.71 5.21 13.33
C VAL A 40 -28.64 4.26 13.89
N ARG A 41 -27.61 3.95 13.10
CA ARG A 41 -26.46 3.15 13.53
C ARG A 41 -25.78 3.82 14.72
N ASP A 42 -25.38 5.08 14.57
CA ASP A 42 -24.63 5.83 15.58
C ASP A 42 -25.45 5.94 16.86
N LYS A 43 -26.74 6.30 16.78
CA LYS A 43 -27.62 6.35 17.97
C LYS A 43 -27.70 5.01 18.72
N ILE A 44 -27.57 3.88 18.04
CA ILE A 44 -27.55 2.56 18.71
C ILE A 44 -26.15 2.24 19.26
N HIS A 45 -25.10 2.55 18.49
CA HIS A 45 -23.71 2.19 18.83
C HIS A 45 -23.15 3.03 19.97
N CYS A 46 -23.43 4.34 19.96
CA CYS A 46 -22.95 5.32 20.92
C CYS A 46 -23.36 5.06 22.38
N ILE A 47 -24.30 4.15 22.64
CA ILE A 47 -24.63 3.73 24.00
C ILE A 47 -23.51 2.87 24.61
N GLY A 48 -22.58 2.35 23.79
CA GLY A 48 -21.51 1.49 24.29
C GLY A 48 -21.98 0.07 24.62
N ALA A 49 -23.19 -0.30 24.21
CA ALA A 49 -23.78 -1.60 24.50
C ALA A 49 -23.47 -2.70 23.46
N PHE A 50 -22.96 -2.31 22.31
CA PHE A 50 -22.63 -3.19 21.19
C PHE A 50 -21.17 -2.96 20.79
N ASP A 51 -20.45 -4.04 20.49
CA ASP A 51 -19.09 -3.99 19.95
C ASP A 51 -19.13 -3.41 18.53
N LYS A 52 -20.16 -3.81 17.78
CA LYS A 52 -20.36 -3.39 16.40
C LYS A 52 -21.81 -3.12 16.06
N VAL A 53 -22.07 -2.02 15.35
CA VAL A 53 -23.35 -1.77 14.68
C VAL A 53 -23.11 -1.48 13.20
N ASP A 54 -23.59 -2.36 12.32
CA ASP A 54 -23.55 -2.14 10.86
C ASP A 54 -24.92 -1.74 10.32
N PHE A 55 -24.97 -1.32 9.05
CA PHE A 55 -26.24 -1.18 8.33
C PHE A 55 -26.22 -1.74 6.91
N ILE A 56 -27.40 -2.15 6.42
CA ILE A 56 -27.64 -2.49 5.02
C ILE A 56 -28.80 -1.65 4.49
N TYR A 57 -28.58 -0.97 3.36
CA TYR A 57 -29.63 -0.22 2.67
C TYR A 57 -30.58 -1.14 1.89
N ILE A 58 -31.67 -1.55 2.54
CA ILE A 58 -32.59 -2.59 2.03
C ILE A 58 -33.55 -2.12 0.91
N ALA A 59 -33.43 -0.87 0.46
CA ALA A 59 -34.17 -0.36 -0.71
C ALA A 59 -33.63 -0.90 -2.05
N ASN A 60 -32.35 -1.27 -2.11
CA ASN A 60 -31.71 -1.80 -3.32
C ASN A 60 -31.00 -3.15 -3.10
N THR A 61 -30.84 -3.58 -1.85
CA THR A 61 -30.18 -4.82 -1.45
C THR A 61 -31.13 -5.68 -0.62
N THR A 62 -30.99 -7.01 -0.65
CA THR A 62 -31.77 -7.92 0.19
C THR A 62 -30.83 -8.90 0.88
N PRO A 63 -30.58 -8.76 2.19
CA PRO A 63 -29.72 -9.68 2.93
C PRO A 63 -30.34 -11.08 2.99
N THR A 64 -29.47 -12.08 3.03
CA THR A 64 -29.83 -13.48 3.28
C THR A 64 -29.83 -13.77 4.77
N VAL A 65 -30.48 -14.87 5.20
CA VAL A 65 -30.41 -15.31 6.60
C VAL A 65 -28.96 -15.51 7.10
N LYS A 66 -28.03 -15.88 6.21
CA LYS A 66 -26.61 -16.03 6.57
C LYS A 66 -25.97 -14.68 6.91
N ASP A 67 -26.37 -13.63 6.19
CA ASP A 67 -25.88 -12.27 6.45
C ASP A 67 -26.44 -11.77 7.80
N LEU A 68 -27.71 -12.08 8.10
CA LEU A 68 -28.32 -11.75 9.40
C LEU A 68 -27.68 -12.51 10.57
N GLN A 69 -27.35 -13.80 10.37
CA GLN A 69 -26.70 -14.66 11.37
C GLN A 69 -25.26 -14.27 11.71
N ALA A 70 -24.69 -13.25 11.04
CA ALA A 70 -23.42 -12.65 11.45
C ALA A 70 -23.58 -11.70 12.65
N TYR A 71 -24.81 -11.38 13.04
CA TYR A 71 -25.15 -10.43 14.11
C TYR A 71 -26.08 -11.09 15.13
N ASP A 72 -26.01 -10.62 16.38
CA ASP A 72 -26.85 -11.10 17.48
C ASP A 72 -28.27 -10.53 17.42
N ALA A 73 -28.40 -9.28 16.96
CA ALA A 73 -29.68 -8.58 16.84
C ALA A 73 -29.83 -7.85 15.50
N VAL A 74 -31.07 -7.76 15.00
CA VAL A 74 -31.40 -7.07 13.75
C VAL A 74 -32.51 -6.04 13.98
N PHE A 75 -32.24 -4.78 13.61
CA PHE A 75 -33.18 -3.68 13.67
C PHE A 75 -33.73 -3.36 12.28
N VAL A 76 -35.04 -3.36 12.06
CA VAL A 76 -35.65 -3.20 10.73
C VAL A 76 -36.60 -2.02 10.70
N TYR A 77 -36.42 -1.10 9.75
CA TYR A 77 -37.37 -0.01 9.51
C TYR A 77 -37.46 0.35 8.03
N THR A 78 -38.60 0.91 7.61
CA THR A 78 -38.84 1.15 6.17
C THR A 78 -39.54 2.47 5.88
N GLU A 79 -38.99 3.27 4.97
CA GLU A 79 -39.70 4.44 4.41
C GLU A 79 -40.00 4.21 2.93
N LEU A 80 -39.01 3.73 2.18
CA LEU A 80 -39.11 3.39 0.77
C LEU A 80 -39.45 1.90 0.57
N ALA A 81 -39.89 1.57 -0.65
CA ALA A 81 -40.13 0.20 -1.06
C ALA A 81 -38.84 -0.64 -0.96
N LEU A 82 -38.97 -1.86 -0.45
CA LEU A 82 -37.87 -2.81 -0.33
C LEU A 82 -37.49 -3.43 -1.68
N ALA A 83 -36.22 -3.82 -1.82
CA ALA A 83 -35.73 -4.48 -3.04
C ALA A 83 -36.46 -5.81 -3.32
N ASP A 84 -36.62 -6.65 -2.31
CA ASP A 84 -37.48 -7.83 -2.34
C ASP A 84 -38.14 -8.04 -0.95
N PRO A 85 -39.36 -7.50 -0.74
CA PRO A 85 -40.00 -7.54 0.56
C PRO A 85 -40.35 -8.95 1.07
N ALA A 86 -40.60 -9.90 0.16
CA ALA A 86 -40.93 -11.27 0.53
C ALA A 86 -39.67 -12.05 0.92
N ALA A 87 -38.60 -11.92 0.14
CA ALA A 87 -37.33 -12.57 0.46
C ALA A 87 -36.73 -12.05 1.78
N LEU A 88 -36.82 -10.74 2.06
CA LEU A 88 -36.37 -10.19 3.34
C LEU A 88 -37.16 -10.76 4.52
N GLY A 89 -38.49 -10.79 4.45
CA GLY A 89 -39.28 -11.36 5.55
C GLY A 89 -39.17 -12.88 5.67
N ASP A 90 -38.90 -13.61 4.58
CA ASP A 90 -38.54 -15.02 4.68
C ASP A 90 -37.21 -15.19 5.45
N ALA A 91 -36.21 -14.35 5.17
CA ALA A 91 -34.92 -14.37 5.87
C ALA A 91 -35.02 -13.98 7.36
N LEU A 92 -35.80 -12.95 7.69
CA LEU A 92 -36.03 -12.53 9.08
C LEU A 92 -36.78 -13.62 9.88
N ALA A 93 -37.72 -14.33 9.24
CA ALA A 93 -38.42 -15.43 9.88
C ALA A 93 -37.46 -16.59 10.17
N ASP A 94 -36.62 -16.97 9.20
CA ASP A 94 -35.58 -18.00 9.40
C ASP A 94 -34.56 -17.60 10.47
N TYR A 95 -34.20 -16.32 10.54
CA TYR A 95 -33.30 -15.76 11.55
C TYR A 95 -33.92 -15.82 12.96
N SER A 96 -35.17 -15.36 13.11
CA SER A 96 -35.91 -15.42 14.38
C SER A 96 -36.20 -16.86 14.81
N ASP A 97 -36.54 -17.76 13.88
CA ASP A 97 -36.68 -19.20 14.12
C ASP A 97 -35.38 -19.83 14.67
N GLY A 98 -34.23 -19.27 14.29
CA GLY A 98 -32.91 -19.65 14.79
C GLY A 98 -32.57 -19.09 16.17
N GLY A 99 -33.42 -18.24 16.75
CA GLY A 99 -33.19 -17.54 18.02
C GLY A 99 -32.59 -16.14 17.88
N GLY A 100 -32.46 -15.60 16.65
CA GLY A 100 -32.00 -14.24 16.44
C GLY A 100 -33.03 -13.19 16.88
N GLY A 101 -32.55 -12.12 17.53
CA GLY A 101 -33.40 -11.04 18.03
C GLY A 101 -33.81 -10.06 16.92
N VAL A 102 -35.10 -9.74 16.81
CA VAL A 102 -35.57 -8.81 15.75
C VAL A 102 -36.35 -7.65 16.35
N VAL A 103 -35.93 -6.43 16.05
CA VAL A 103 -36.69 -5.21 16.32
C VAL A 103 -37.30 -4.71 15.01
N VAL A 104 -38.60 -4.42 15.00
CA VAL A 104 -39.28 -3.81 13.86
C VAL A 104 -39.82 -2.43 14.21
N ALA A 105 -39.45 -1.41 13.46
CA ALA A 105 -39.87 -0.04 13.70
C ALA A 105 -40.83 0.50 12.62
N THR A 106 -41.19 1.79 12.71
CA THR A 106 -42.17 2.40 11.80
C THR A 106 -41.76 2.22 10.34
N GLY A 107 -42.76 1.85 9.53
CA GLY A 107 -42.55 1.36 8.18
C GLY A 107 -43.08 -0.04 7.98
N ALA A 108 -42.66 -0.97 8.85
CA ALA A 108 -43.12 -2.36 8.81
C ALA A 108 -44.61 -2.50 9.12
N CYS A 109 -45.18 -1.56 9.89
CA CYS A 109 -46.60 -1.49 10.24
C CYS A 109 -47.49 -0.80 9.19
N MET A 110 -46.95 -0.30 8.07
CA MET A 110 -47.76 0.48 7.12
C MET A 110 -48.66 -0.42 6.25
N SER A 111 -49.69 0.15 5.63
CA SER A 111 -50.59 -0.55 4.70
C SER A 111 -50.46 -0.11 3.24
N THR A 112 -49.62 0.89 2.94
CA THR A 112 -49.64 1.64 1.67
C THR A 112 -48.35 1.62 0.85
N ILE A 113 -47.21 1.25 1.44
CA ILE A 113 -45.91 1.10 0.76
C ILE A 113 -45.62 -0.40 0.63
N ALA A 114 -44.74 -0.82 -0.30
CA ALA A 114 -44.33 -2.21 -0.44
C ALA A 114 -43.45 -2.61 0.76
N ASN A 115 -44.13 -2.84 1.88
CA ASN A 115 -43.55 -3.15 3.17
C ASN A 115 -43.09 -4.59 3.23
N LEU A 116 -42.41 -4.89 4.33
CA LEU A 116 -42.06 -6.25 4.73
C LEU A 116 -43.22 -7.23 4.44
N ALA A 117 -42.90 -8.36 3.82
CA ALA A 117 -43.86 -9.37 3.40
C ALA A 117 -43.25 -10.77 3.64
N GLY A 118 -43.82 -11.82 3.04
CA GLY A 118 -43.31 -13.18 3.23
C GLY A 118 -43.62 -13.72 4.61
N ARG A 119 -42.88 -14.75 5.04
CA ARG A 119 -43.17 -15.49 6.28
C ARG A 119 -43.24 -14.61 7.51
N PHE A 120 -42.36 -13.62 7.67
CA PHE A 120 -42.37 -12.75 8.85
C PHE A 120 -43.74 -12.09 9.09
N VAL A 121 -44.42 -11.69 8.02
CA VAL A 121 -45.75 -11.08 8.11
C VAL A 121 -46.86 -12.12 8.03
N ASP A 122 -46.79 -13.05 7.08
CA ASP A 122 -47.86 -14.01 6.80
C ASP A 122 -48.06 -15.06 7.91
N GLU A 123 -46.98 -15.42 8.62
CA GLU A 123 -46.99 -16.36 9.74
C GLU A 123 -47.08 -15.64 11.09
N GLY A 124 -47.19 -14.31 11.07
CA GLY A 124 -47.45 -13.48 12.23
C GLY A 124 -46.28 -13.42 13.20
N TYR A 125 -45.13 -12.86 12.78
CA TYR A 125 -44.01 -12.47 13.66
C TYR A 125 -44.09 -11.00 14.11
N LEU A 126 -44.84 -10.15 13.41
CA LEU A 126 -45.04 -8.76 13.85
C LEU A 126 -45.74 -8.70 15.23
N PRO A 127 -45.29 -7.82 16.14
CA PRO A 127 -45.91 -7.62 17.45
C PRO A 127 -47.13 -6.69 17.41
N PHE A 128 -47.42 -6.09 16.25
CA PHE A 128 -48.53 -5.17 16.05
C PHE A 128 -49.31 -5.47 14.78
N THR A 129 -50.55 -5.01 14.74
CA THR A 129 -51.34 -4.96 13.50
C THR A 129 -50.84 -3.86 12.57
N VAL A 130 -51.25 -3.93 11.29
CA VAL A 130 -50.95 -2.87 10.32
C VAL A 130 -51.86 -1.66 10.49
N GLY A 131 -51.28 -0.47 10.37
CA GLY A 131 -51.95 0.82 10.53
C GLY A 131 -51.80 1.74 9.32
N THR A 132 -52.01 3.02 9.57
CA THR A 132 -51.79 4.10 8.60
C THR A 132 -50.78 5.09 9.14
N LEU A 133 -49.91 5.57 8.26
CA LEU A 133 -48.91 6.56 8.62
C LEU A 133 -49.57 7.84 9.15
N ALA A 134 -49.11 8.29 10.31
CA ALA A 134 -49.55 9.52 10.94
C ALA A 134 -48.33 10.35 11.37
N ASN A 135 -48.49 11.67 11.31
CA ASN A 135 -47.55 12.60 11.92
C ASN A 135 -48.29 13.27 13.09
N PRO A 136 -47.91 12.96 14.34
CA PRO A 136 -48.64 13.41 15.51
C PRO A 136 -48.37 14.88 15.89
N GLY A 137 -47.27 15.47 15.43
CA GLY A 137 -46.66 16.62 16.09
C GLY A 137 -45.91 16.21 17.38
N SER A 138 -45.52 17.18 18.23
CA SER A 138 -44.87 16.89 19.53
C SER A 138 -45.83 16.09 20.40
N MET A 139 -45.57 14.79 20.53
CA MET A 139 -46.21 13.88 21.48
C MET A 139 -45.10 13.19 22.24
N GLY A 140 -45.28 13.06 23.55
CA GLY A 140 -44.40 12.29 24.40
C GLY A 140 -44.86 10.84 24.53
N MET A 141 -44.22 10.15 25.47
CA MET A 141 -44.57 8.81 25.90
C MET A 141 -45.32 8.81 27.24
N GLU A 142 -46.23 7.86 27.41
CA GLU A 142 -46.81 7.47 28.69
C GLU A 142 -46.23 6.10 29.08
N ILE A 143 -45.32 6.10 30.06
CA ILE A 143 -44.76 4.89 30.67
C ILE A 143 -45.75 4.39 31.72
N ASP A 144 -46.11 3.10 31.65
CA ASP A 144 -46.77 2.44 32.77
C ASP A 144 -45.73 2.22 33.87
N ALA A 145 -45.97 2.80 35.06
CA ALA A 145 -45.08 2.70 36.22
C ALA A 145 -44.74 1.25 36.63
N THR A 146 -45.46 0.24 36.11
CA THR A 146 -45.16 -1.18 36.33
C THR A 146 -43.93 -1.68 35.53
N TYR A 147 -43.47 -0.94 34.51
CA TYR A 147 -42.39 -1.37 33.61
C TYR A 147 -41.11 -0.54 33.71
N VAL A 148 -41.03 0.40 34.64
CA VAL A 148 -39.85 1.30 34.78
C VAL A 148 -38.54 0.51 34.93
N ASP A 149 -38.55 -0.64 35.61
CA ASP A 149 -37.36 -1.48 35.79
C ASP A 149 -37.17 -2.54 34.68
N HIS A 150 -38.03 -2.55 33.66
CA HIS A 150 -37.99 -3.56 32.61
C HIS A 150 -36.92 -3.21 31.57
N LEU A 151 -36.11 -4.19 31.13
CA LEU A 151 -35.01 -3.98 30.18
C LEU A 151 -35.42 -3.26 28.89
N MET A 152 -36.66 -3.41 28.42
CA MET A 152 -37.20 -2.66 27.26
C MET A 152 -37.17 -1.13 27.44
N LEU A 153 -37.00 -0.63 28.67
CA LEU A 153 -36.97 0.77 29.04
C LEU A 153 -35.67 1.16 29.78
N TRP A 154 -34.61 0.33 29.67
CA TRP A 154 -33.32 0.70 30.26
C TRP A 154 -32.81 2.02 29.66
N GLY A 155 -32.48 2.97 30.54
CA GLY A 155 -32.03 4.31 30.17
C GLY A 155 -33.07 5.18 29.47
N ALA A 156 -34.33 4.74 29.34
CA ALA A 156 -35.36 5.46 28.59
C ALA A 156 -36.43 6.05 29.50
N ASN A 157 -36.21 7.30 29.94
CA ASN A 157 -37.04 7.99 30.94
C ASN A 157 -37.75 9.22 30.37
N LEU A 158 -37.16 9.86 29.37
CA LEU A 158 -37.66 11.03 28.67
C LEU A 158 -37.75 10.77 27.17
N TRP A 159 -38.92 11.02 26.60
CA TRP A 159 -39.12 10.94 25.16
C TRP A 159 -39.97 12.09 24.66
N GLU A 160 -39.47 12.76 23.63
CA GLU A 160 -40.26 13.64 22.78
C GLU A 160 -40.21 13.13 21.34
N GLY A 161 -41.37 12.64 20.87
CA GLY A 161 -41.49 12.15 19.51
C GLY A 161 -41.30 13.22 18.45
N GLY A 162 -41.13 14.50 18.80
CA GLY A 162 -40.78 15.57 17.86
C GLY A 162 -41.73 15.66 16.68
N GLN A 163 -41.26 15.31 15.47
CA GLN A 163 -42.07 15.15 14.26
C GLN A 163 -42.07 13.72 13.73
N SER A 164 -41.63 12.78 14.58
CA SER A 164 -41.50 11.36 14.31
C SER A 164 -42.79 10.78 13.77
N ILE A 165 -42.65 10.10 12.65
CA ILE A 165 -43.75 9.43 12.00
C ILE A 165 -44.01 8.12 12.74
N HIS A 166 -45.28 7.77 12.93
CA HIS A 166 -45.69 6.48 13.50
C HIS A 166 -46.85 5.89 12.71
N CYS A 167 -47.18 4.63 12.99
CA CYS A 167 -48.41 4.01 12.51
C CYS A 167 -49.54 4.22 13.51
N SER A 168 -50.56 4.95 13.08
CA SER A 168 -51.81 5.13 13.82
C SER A 168 -52.81 4.01 13.50
N GLY A 169 -53.65 3.69 14.49
CA GLY A 169 -54.67 2.65 14.41
C GLY A 169 -54.14 1.22 14.59
N ILE A 170 -52.90 1.07 15.05
CA ILE A 170 -52.31 -0.24 15.39
C ILE A 170 -52.79 -0.71 16.77
N THR A 171 -52.73 -2.02 16.98
CA THR A 171 -52.94 -2.68 18.27
C THR A 171 -51.89 -3.77 18.44
N ALA A 172 -51.60 -4.15 19.68
CA ALA A 172 -50.85 -5.37 19.95
C ALA A 172 -51.49 -6.57 19.23
N ASP A 173 -50.66 -7.44 18.67
CA ASP A 173 -51.08 -8.65 17.95
C ASP A 173 -50.20 -9.84 18.36
N ASN A 174 -50.63 -11.06 18.03
CA ASN A 174 -49.86 -12.29 18.20
C ASN A 174 -49.28 -12.52 19.61
N GLY A 175 -49.98 -12.03 20.64
CA GLY A 175 -49.58 -12.18 22.03
C GLY A 175 -48.56 -11.14 22.52
N ALA A 176 -48.32 -10.08 21.74
CA ALA A 176 -47.47 -8.98 22.17
C ALA A 176 -48.06 -8.23 23.38
N GLU A 177 -47.16 -7.80 24.25
CA GLU A 177 -47.40 -6.90 25.38
C GLU A 177 -47.05 -5.47 24.99
N VAL A 178 -47.74 -4.49 25.57
CA VAL A 178 -47.48 -3.06 25.34
C VAL A 178 -46.82 -2.51 26.60
N PHE A 179 -45.61 -1.99 26.45
CA PHE A 179 -44.81 -1.41 27.54
C PHE A 179 -45.01 0.10 27.63
N VAL A 180 -45.07 0.76 26.48
CA VAL A 180 -45.20 2.21 26.36
C VAL A 180 -46.28 2.54 25.35
N SER A 181 -47.09 3.54 25.66
CA SER A 181 -48.03 4.15 24.72
C SER A 181 -47.63 5.59 24.43
N TRP A 182 -47.95 6.06 23.24
CA TRP A 182 -47.99 7.49 22.93
C TRP A 182 -49.04 8.18 23.81
N ASP A 183 -48.91 9.50 24.04
CA ASP A 183 -49.90 10.32 24.79
C ASP A 183 -51.36 10.18 24.30
N ASN A 184 -51.54 9.80 23.03
CA ASN A 184 -52.85 9.58 22.43
C ASN A 184 -53.44 8.18 22.74
N GLY A 185 -52.71 7.34 23.49
CA GLY A 185 -53.05 5.97 23.87
C GLY A 185 -52.72 4.91 22.82
N GLU A 186 -52.02 5.25 21.73
CA GLU A 186 -51.59 4.27 20.73
C GLU A 186 -50.32 3.54 21.19
N PRO A 187 -50.19 2.23 20.93
CA PRO A 187 -48.99 1.49 21.30
C PRO A 187 -47.72 2.06 20.67
N MET A 188 -46.68 2.27 21.48
CA MET A 188 -45.37 2.78 21.05
C MET A 188 -44.30 1.70 21.13
N VAL A 189 -44.14 1.07 22.29
CA VAL A 189 -43.17 -0.01 22.52
C VAL A 189 -43.94 -1.29 22.82
N LEU A 190 -43.73 -2.31 21.99
CA LEU A 190 -44.39 -3.61 22.11
C LEU A 190 -43.34 -4.70 22.04
N ALA A 191 -43.56 -5.82 22.73
CA ALA A 191 -42.71 -6.98 22.58
C ALA A 191 -43.51 -8.26 22.65
N ARG A 192 -43.02 -9.29 21.97
CA ARG A 192 -43.59 -10.64 22.02
C ARG A 192 -42.48 -11.66 22.23
N GLU A 193 -42.82 -12.67 23.01
CA GLU A 193 -41.94 -13.78 23.31
C GLU A 193 -42.70 -15.10 23.10
N ASP A 194 -42.18 -15.98 22.25
CA ASP A 194 -42.68 -17.35 22.07
C ASP A 194 -41.52 -18.36 22.08
N GLY A 195 -41.27 -18.95 23.25
CA GLY A 195 -40.14 -19.86 23.42
C GLY A 195 -38.82 -19.11 23.38
N THR A 196 -38.05 -19.27 22.30
CA THR A 196 -36.77 -18.57 22.07
C THR A 196 -36.90 -17.43 21.07
N GLN A 197 -38.09 -17.22 20.50
CA GLN A 197 -38.33 -16.13 19.55
C GLN A 197 -38.70 -14.87 20.32
N ARG A 198 -37.91 -13.81 20.15
CA ARG A 198 -38.18 -12.48 20.69
C ARG A 198 -38.22 -11.46 19.57
N VAL A 199 -39.36 -10.76 19.46
CA VAL A 199 -39.54 -9.70 18.48
C VAL A 199 -40.09 -8.46 19.20
N ALA A 200 -39.37 -7.35 19.10
CA ALA A 200 -39.81 -6.06 19.61
C ALA A 200 -40.35 -5.18 18.49
N GLY A 201 -41.25 -4.27 18.84
CA GLY A 201 -41.92 -3.35 17.94
C GLY A 201 -41.81 -1.92 18.47
N LEU A 202 -41.19 -1.04 17.68
CA LEU A 202 -41.02 0.38 18.01
C LEU A 202 -41.81 1.25 17.02
N ASN A 203 -42.97 1.73 17.46
CA ASN A 203 -43.87 2.51 16.62
C ASN A 203 -43.48 4.00 16.59
N PHE A 204 -42.24 4.29 16.20
CA PHE A 204 -41.75 5.62 15.80
C PHE A 204 -40.77 5.48 14.63
N TYR A 205 -40.46 6.58 13.94
CA TYR A 205 -39.54 6.61 12.81
C TYR A 205 -38.10 6.74 13.33
N PRO A 206 -37.22 5.74 13.10
CA PRO A 206 -35.92 5.67 13.79
C PRO A 206 -34.94 6.80 13.51
N PRO A 207 -34.83 7.36 12.29
CA PRO A 207 -33.98 8.52 12.07
C PRO A 207 -34.38 9.70 12.97
N SER A 208 -33.40 10.26 13.66
CA SER A 208 -33.55 11.33 14.65
C SER A 208 -33.71 12.71 13.99
N SER A 209 -33.93 13.74 14.81
CA SER A 209 -33.93 15.13 14.36
C SER A 209 -32.58 15.63 13.84
N ASP A 210 -31.48 14.94 14.17
CA ASP A 210 -30.13 15.25 13.67
C ASP A 210 -30.02 14.91 12.17
N ALA A 211 -30.69 13.85 11.74
CA ALA A 211 -30.75 13.43 10.33
C ALA A 211 -31.90 14.06 9.54
N THR A 212 -33.08 14.25 10.17
CA THR A 212 -34.30 14.64 9.46
C THR A 212 -35.32 15.38 10.31
N GLY A 213 -35.99 16.38 9.72
CA GLY A 213 -37.07 17.12 10.39
C GLY A 213 -38.38 16.34 10.61
N ASN A 214 -38.41 15.04 10.25
CA ASN A 214 -39.51 14.11 10.55
C ASN A 214 -39.10 13.07 11.61
N GLY A 215 -37.98 13.29 12.31
CA GLY A 215 -37.48 12.41 13.35
C GLY A 215 -38.02 12.75 14.74
N TRP A 216 -37.65 11.91 15.69
CA TRP A 216 -37.80 12.17 17.12
C TRP A 216 -36.78 13.20 17.60
N ASP A 217 -37.01 13.82 18.75
CA ASP A 217 -36.11 14.85 19.28
C ASP A 217 -34.82 14.22 19.81
N ALA A 218 -33.71 14.44 19.12
CA ALA A 218 -32.43 13.79 19.39
C ALA A 218 -31.82 14.13 20.77
N THR A 219 -32.41 15.08 21.51
CA THR A 219 -32.05 15.41 22.90
C THR A 219 -32.85 14.62 23.94
N THR A 220 -33.45 13.49 23.54
CA THR A 220 -34.26 12.60 24.39
C THR A 220 -33.87 11.15 24.13
N ASP A 221 -34.47 10.17 24.82
CA ASP A 221 -33.88 8.84 25.00
C ASP A 221 -34.24 7.84 23.88
N GLY A 222 -34.23 8.29 22.63
CA GLY A 222 -34.57 7.46 21.48
C GLY A 222 -33.56 6.39 21.12
N ASP A 223 -32.30 6.75 21.26
CA ASP A 223 -31.15 5.85 21.25
C ASP A 223 -31.37 4.73 22.26
N TRP A 224 -31.62 5.05 23.52
CA TRP A 224 -31.83 4.08 24.59
C TRP A 224 -33.01 3.18 24.30
N LEU A 225 -34.14 3.72 23.81
CA LEU A 225 -35.28 2.89 23.39
C LEU A 225 -34.95 1.90 22.27
N MET A 226 -34.14 2.31 21.29
CA MET A 226 -33.72 1.41 20.20
C MET A 226 -32.78 0.32 20.70
N SER A 227 -31.77 0.69 21.47
CA SER A 227 -30.76 -0.23 22.01
C SER A 227 -31.35 -1.20 23.03
N SER A 228 -32.17 -0.71 23.96
CA SER A 228 -32.88 -1.52 24.96
C SER A 228 -33.81 -2.54 24.31
N ALA A 229 -34.49 -2.18 23.22
CA ALA A 229 -35.27 -3.14 22.45
C ALA A 229 -34.41 -4.23 21.81
N LEU A 230 -33.24 -3.88 21.25
CA LEU A 230 -32.30 -4.85 20.68
C LEU A 230 -31.76 -5.81 21.75
N LEU A 231 -31.26 -5.26 22.86
CA LEU A 231 -30.74 -6.02 24.00
C LEU A 231 -31.78 -6.97 24.58
N TRP A 232 -33.02 -6.53 24.73
CA TRP A 232 -34.10 -7.40 25.18
C TRP A 232 -34.34 -8.58 24.23
N THR A 233 -34.27 -8.34 22.91
CA THR A 233 -34.48 -9.41 21.92
C THR A 233 -33.42 -10.51 21.94
N ILE A 234 -32.24 -10.24 22.50
CA ILE A 234 -31.15 -11.21 22.64
C ILE A 234 -31.01 -11.80 24.05
N ASP A 235 -31.98 -11.55 24.93
CA ASP A 235 -31.94 -12.01 26.34
C ASP A 235 -30.70 -11.52 27.09
N PHE A 236 -30.35 -10.25 26.84
CA PHE A 236 -29.32 -9.58 27.60
C PHE A 236 -29.67 -9.61 29.10
N GLU A 237 -28.72 -10.02 29.92
CA GLU A 237 -28.78 -9.93 31.37
C GLU A 237 -27.73 -8.92 31.83
N TYR A 238 -28.13 -7.99 32.69
CA TYR A 238 -27.21 -7.06 33.33
C TYR A 238 -26.03 -7.83 33.95
N PRO A 239 -24.78 -7.38 33.76
CA PRO A 239 -23.63 -7.94 34.45
C PRO A 239 -23.87 -7.93 35.96
N THR A 240 -23.93 -9.11 36.56
CA THR A 240 -24.40 -9.32 37.95
C THR A 240 -23.43 -8.85 39.06
N ALA A 241 -22.69 -7.76 38.84
CA ALA A 241 -21.94 -7.10 39.91
C ALA A 241 -22.91 -6.33 40.83
N SER A 242 -23.54 -7.07 41.73
CA SER A 242 -24.57 -6.64 42.69
C SER A 242 -24.08 -5.66 43.78
N ALA A 243 -23.33 -4.62 43.44
CA ALA A 243 -22.76 -3.68 44.41
C ALA A 243 -22.96 -2.19 44.07
N CYS A 244 -23.44 -1.86 42.86
CA CYS A 244 -23.46 -0.48 42.35
C CYS A 244 -24.87 -0.01 41.95
N LEU A 245 -25.84 -0.92 42.00
CA LEU A 245 -27.25 -0.63 41.70
C LEU A 245 -27.96 -0.13 42.96
N GLN A 246 -28.62 1.03 42.89
CA GLN A 246 -29.61 1.47 43.88
C GLN A 246 -31.03 1.08 43.45
N GLU A 247 -31.33 -0.22 43.35
CA GLU A 247 -32.65 -0.69 42.88
C GLU A 247 -33.78 -0.54 43.93
N ASP A 248 -33.46 -0.25 45.19
CA ASP A 248 -34.42 -0.29 46.31
C ASP A 248 -34.87 1.10 46.80
N ILE A 249 -34.46 2.20 46.16
CA ILE A 249 -34.70 3.57 46.65
C ILE A 249 -35.56 4.34 45.63
N GLU A 250 -36.83 4.60 45.96
CA GLU A 250 -37.77 5.34 45.09
C GLU A 250 -37.59 6.88 45.16
N GLN A 251 -36.95 7.37 46.23
CA GLN A 251 -36.62 8.78 46.48
C GLN A 251 -35.70 8.85 47.72
N ASP A 252 -34.61 9.63 47.63
CA ASP A 252 -33.69 9.92 48.76
C ASP A 252 -32.91 11.22 48.47
N LEU A 253 -33.55 12.37 48.71
CA LEU A 253 -32.94 13.68 48.45
C LEU A 253 -31.77 13.99 49.39
N ASN A 254 -31.65 13.29 50.52
CA ASN A 254 -30.60 13.52 51.51
C ASN A 254 -29.50 12.45 51.53
N CYS A 255 -29.58 11.47 50.62
CA CYS A 255 -28.65 10.37 50.43
C CYS A 255 -28.32 9.60 51.71
N ASN A 256 -29.30 9.38 52.58
CA ASN A 256 -29.10 8.60 53.79
C ASN A 256 -29.38 7.10 53.62
N THR A 257 -29.72 6.67 52.40
CA THR A 257 -30.08 5.30 51.97
C THR A 257 -31.39 4.78 52.56
N ILE A 258 -32.26 5.67 53.03
CA ILE A 258 -33.59 5.35 53.54
C ILE A 258 -34.60 5.90 52.55
N ASP A 259 -35.41 5.02 51.98
CA ASP A 259 -36.54 5.40 51.13
C ASP A 259 -37.44 6.41 51.85
N PHE A 260 -37.83 7.47 51.12
CA PHE A 260 -38.85 8.44 51.47
C PHE A 260 -40.06 7.86 52.23
N ALA A 261 -40.57 6.69 51.86
CA ALA A 261 -41.74 6.06 52.49
C ALA A 261 -41.46 5.53 53.91
N ASP A 262 -40.20 5.20 54.22
CA ASP A 262 -39.75 4.64 55.49
C ASP A 262 -39.16 5.70 56.44
N GLU A 263 -38.97 6.92 55.95
CA GLU A 263 -38.49 8.04 56.73
C GLU A 263 -39.49 8.54 57.80
N GLU A 264 -38.95 9.03 58.93
CA GLU A 264 -39.78 9.63 59.98
C GLU A 264 -40.31 10.99 59.52
N LEU A 265 -41.51 11.38 59.98
CA LEU A 265 -42.01 12.74 59.80
C LEU A 265 -41.20 13.73 60.65
N ILE A 266 -41.09 14.97 60.16
CA ILE A 266 -40.46 16.09 60.88
C ILE A 266 -41.16 16.32 62.22
N ASP A 267 -40.37 16.51 63.28
CA ASP A 267 -40.88 16.92 64.58
C ASP A 267 -41.33 18.39 64.53
N THR A 268 -42.58 18.59 64.15
CA THR A 268 -43.23 19.91 64.12
C THR A 268 -43.48 20.53 65.50
N SER A 269 -43.07 19.87 66.59
CA SER A 269 -43.07 20.48 67.92
C SER A 269 -41.83 21.34 68.19
N ASP A 270 -40.80 21.20 67.36
CA ASP A 270 -39.66 22.12 67.34
C ASP A 270 -40.10 23.48 66.75
N THR A 271 -39.67 24.57 67.38
CA THR A 271 -39.99 25.92 66.90
C THR A 271 -39.13 26.36 65.72
N ASP A 272 -38.01 25.69 65.49
CA ASP A 272 -37.06 26.01 64.43
C ASP A 272 -37.38 25.22 63.14
N CYS A 273 -38.20 24.16 63.22
CA CYS A 273 -38.70 23.41 62.07
C CYS A 273 -40.07 23.91 61.59
N PRO A 274 -40.23 24.35 60.32
CA PRO A 274 -41.51 24.76 59.78
C PRO A 274 -42.51 23.60 59.70
N ALA A 275 -43.79 23.88 60.00
CA ALA A 275 -44.84 22.84 60.00
C ALA A 275 -45.37 22.46 58.60
N VAL A 276 -45.00 23.22 57.57
CA VAL A 276 -45.40 23.05 56.18
C VAL A 276 -44.24 23.46 55.27
N ASP A 277 -44.16 22.82 54.11
CA ASP A 277 -43.26 23.19 53.03
C ASP A 277 -43.56 24.65 52.58
N PRO A 278 -42.54 25.53 52.53
CA PRO A 278 -42.71 26.93 52.14
C PRO A 278 -43.11 27.13 50.67
N THR A 279 -42.87 26.15 49.80
CA THR A 279 -43.17 26.17 48.37
C THR A 279 -44.59 25.69 48.09
N THR A 280 -44.97 24.52 48.60
CA THR A 280 -46.29 23.92 48.36
C THR A 280 -47.36 24.35 49.38
N GLY A 281 -46.95 24.69 50.59
CA GLY A 281 -47.85 25.01 51.71
C GLY A 281 -48.47 23.78 52.38
N ASP A 282 -48.10 22.58 51.95
CA ASP A 282 -48.54 21.31 52.53
C ASP A 282 -47.60 20.84 53.66
N PRO A 283 -48.09 20.05 54.63
CA PRO A 283 -47.22 19.50 55.69
C PRO A 283 -46.09 18.67 55.09
N TYR A 284 -44.88 18.74 55.67
CA TYR A 284 -43.81 17.82 55.30
C TYR A 284 -44.26 16.38 55.55
N VAL A 285 -44.12 15.58 54.50
CA VAL A 285 -44.55 14.18 54.45
C VAL A 285 -43.42 13.20 54.76
N SER A 286 -42.18 13.70 54.86
CA SER A 286 -40.96 12.95 55.23
C SER A 286 -39.87 13.92 55.75
N ASN A 287 -38.85 13.40 56.44
CA ASN A 287 -37.63 14.12 56.80
C ASN A 287 -36.69 14.32 55.61
N ASP A 288 -36.95 13.66 54.49
CA ASP A 288 -36.06 13.56 53.35
C ASP A 288 -35.67 14.91 52.72
N TYR A 289 -36.52 15.92 52.91
CA TYR A 289 -36.28 17.32 52.52
C TYR A 289 -35.22 18.06 53.36
N TYR A 290 -34.54 17.36 54.28
CA TYR A 290 -33.52 17.91 55.16
C TYR A 290 -32.35 16.95 55.30
N PHE A 291 -31.13 17.47 55.12
CA PHE A 291 -29.90 16.67 55.25
C PHE A 291 -29.76 15.95 56.61
N ASP A 292 -29.90 16.68 57.72
CA ASP A 292 -29.96 16.10 59.07
C ASP A 292 -30.69 17.09 60.00
N ASN A 293 -32.00 16.86 60.15
CA ASN A 293 -32.84 17.70 61.00
C ASN A 293 -32.57 17.53 62.50
N LYS A 294 -31.94 16.43 62.95
CA LYS A 294 -31.67 16.14 64.37
C LYS A 294 -30.42 16.86 64.87
N SER A 295 -29.43 17.05 64.00
CA SER A 295 -28.18 17.73 64.34
C SER A 295 -28.19 19.22 64.03
N PHE A 296 -29.05 19.67 63.10
CA PHE A 296 -29.02 21.04 62.59
C PHE A 296 -30.39 21.74 62.54
N ASP A 297 -31.34 21.37 63.40
CA ASP A 297 -32.58 22.11 63.66
C ASP A 297 -33.31 22.59 62.37
N CYS A 298 -33.40 21.74 61.34
CA CYS A 298 -34.03 22.06 60.05
C CYS A 298 -33.41 23.27 59.29
N LEU A 299 -32.16 23.65 59.55
CA LEU A 299 -31.50 24.81 58.91
C LEU A 299 -31.04 24.56 57.47
N TYR A 300 -30.78 23.31 57.11
CA TYR A 300 -30.20 22.91 55.82
C TYR A 300 -31.15 21.95 55.11
N THR A 301 -31.87 22.48 54.12
CA THR A 301 -32.85 21.75 53.30
C THR A 301 -32.19 21.18 52.05
N THR A 302 -32.72 20.05 51.57
CA THR A 302 -32.47 19.45 50.26
C THR A 302 -33.67 19.75 49.35
N LEU A 303 -33.98 21.04 49.17
CA LEU A 303 -35.21 21.39 48.43
C LEU A 303 -35.07 20.91 46.98
N PRO A 304 -36.18 20.60 46.29
CA PRO A 304 -36.12 19.99 44.96
C PRO A 304 -35.23 20.77 43.99
N ASP A 305 -35.31 22.10 44.00
CA ASP A 305 -34.60 22.94 43.02
C ASP A 305 -33.07 23.03 43.23
N ASP A 306 -32.49 22.56 44.35
CA ASP A 306 -31.05 22.69 44.60
C ASP A 306 -30.23 21.39 44.50
N MET A 307 -30.78 20.24 44.87
CA MET A 307 -30.05 18.95 44.89
C MET A 307 -30.64 17.88 43.96
N ASP A 308 -31.76 18.13 43.28
CA ASP A 308 -32.46 17.23 42.33
C ASP A 308 -32.72 18.02 41.04
N GLN A 309 -31.70 18.16 40.20
CA GLN A 309 -31.73 19.11 39.07
C GLN A 309 -32.62 18.63 37.92
N ASP A 310 -32.69 17.32 37.71
CA ASP A 310 -33.44 16.66 36.64
C ASP A 310 -34.86 16.25 37.06
N GLY A 311 -35.16 16.27 38.37
CA GLY A 311 -36.48 16.01 38.93
C GLY A 311 -36.80 14.53 39.13
N ASP A 312 -35.79 13.66 39.14
CA ASP A 312 -35.93 12.24 39.39
C ASP A 312 -36.08 11.90 40.89
N LYS A 313 -35.91 12.90 41.76
CA LYS A 313 -36.05 12.84 43.23
C LYS A 313 -34.90 12.13 43.93
N LEU A 314 -33.75 12.05 43.30
CA LEU A 314 -32.50 11.61 43.92
C LEU A 314 -31.58 12.82 44.12
N GLY A 315 -30.70 12.71 45.12
CA GLY A 315 -29.87 13.82 45.58
C GLY A 315 -28.45 13.78 45.03
N ALA A 316 -28.02 14.87 44.40
CA ALA A 316 -26.64 15.12 44.00
C ALA A 316 -26.10 16.48 44.47
N GLY A 317 -24.78 16.57 44.59
CA GLY A 317 -24.07 17.84 44.82
C GLY A 317 -23.45 17.98 46.21
N THR A 318 -23.26 19.22 46.68
CA THR A 318 -22.57 19.49 47.95
C THR A 318 -23.31 20.50 48.80
N ILE A 319 -23.63 20.10 50.03
CA ILE A 319 -24.17 20.97 51.07
C ILE A 319 -23.02 21.53 51.91
N GLU A 320 -22.91 22.85 51.96
CA GLU A 320 -21.94 23.56 52.78
C GLU A 320 -22.57 24.14 54.06
N ILE A 321 -22.11 23.67 55.21
CA ILE A 321 -22.61 24.06 56.52
C ILE A 321 -21.65 25.07 57.15
N TYR A 322 -22.14 26.28 57.43
CA TYR A 322 -21.35 27.35 58.04
C TYR A 322 -21.71 27.52 59.52
N VAL A 323 -20.69 27.80 60.34
CA VAL A 323 -20.90 28.27 61.73
C VAL A 323 -20.73 29.77 61.81
N ASP A 324 -21.54 30.42 62.64
CA ASP A 324 -21.61 31.88 62.75
C ASP A 324 -20.22 32.53 62.90
N GLY A 325 -19.87 33.37 61.91
CA GLY A 325 -18.62 34.13 61.88
C GLY A 325 -17.40 33.40 61.31
N ALA A 326 -17.58 32.22 60.69
CA ALA A 326 -16.52 31.53 59.96
C ALA A 326 -16.49 31.94 58.47
N ASP A 327 -15.28 32.09 57.93
CA ASP A 327 -15.03 32.36 56.50
C ASP A 327 -14.96 31.07 55.65
N PHE A 328 -15.06 29.90 56.28
CA PHE A 328 -15.00 28.58 55.65
C PHE A 328 -16.10 27.69 56.24
N PRO A 329 -16.65 26.74 55.47
CA PRO A 329 -17.65 25.80 55.98
C PRO A 329 -17.06 24.96 57.11
N ALA A 330 -17.87 24.72 58.15
CA ALA A 330 -17.54 23.83 59.26
C ALA A 330 -17.71 22.36 58.89
N LEU A 331 -18.59 22.06 57.93
CA LEU A 331 -18.83 20.74 57.37
C LEU A 331 -19.22 20.91 55.90
N GLN A 332 -18.69 20.04 55.04
CA GLN A 332 -19.14 19.85 53.67
C GLN A 332 -19.62 18.41 53.56
N VAL A 333 -20.78 18.23 52.94
CA VAL A 333 -21.40 16.92 52.74
C VAL A 333 -21.67 16.78 51.25
N ALA A 334 -21.16 15.72 50.65
CA ALA A 334 -21.51 15.36 49.29
C ALA A 334 -22.74 14.45 49.31
N LEU A 335 -23.74 14.81 48.52
CA LEU A 335 -24.87 13.97 48.14
C LEU A 335 -24.48 13.29 46.83
N VAL A 336 -24.56 11.95 46.81
CA VAL A 336 -24.04 11.10 45.72
C VAL A 336 -24.94 9.89 45.51
N CYS A 337 -26.23 10.03 45.83
CA CYS A 337 -27.20 8.96 45.62
C CYS A 337 -27.83 9.02 44.22
N ASP A 338 -27.71 10.16 43.55
CA ASP A 338 -27.91 10.37 42.13
C ASP A 338 -26.55 10.32 41.40
N ASN A 339 -26.41 9.36 40.49
CA ASN A 339 -25.22 9.13 39.66
C ASN A 339 -25.32 9.75 38.25
N CYS A 340 -26.44 10.38 37.89
CA CYS A 340 -26.60 11.20 36.69
C CYS A 340 -27.31 12.54 36.98
N PRO A 341 -26.63 13.50 37.65
CA PRO A 341 -27.27 14.69 38.20
C PRO A 341 -27.94 15.66 37.23
N GLU A 342 -27.82 15.45 35.93
CA GLU A 342 -28.42 16.27 34.88
C GLU A 342 -29.44 15.49 34.04
N ASP A 343 -29.51 14.16 34.19
CA ASP A 343 -30.28 13.24 33.36
C ASP A 343 -31.04 12.23 34.21
N ALA A 344 -32.36 12.40 34.30
CA ALA A 344 -33.21 11.64 35.20
C ALA A 344 -33.10 10.13 34.97
N ASN A 345 -32.59 9.40 35.97
CA ASN A 345 -32.41 7.95 35.93
C ASN A 345 -32.77 7.26 37.26
N LEU A 346 -34.08 7.09 37.47
CA LEU A 346 -34.64 6.47 38.69
C LEU A 346 -34.06 5.09 39.05
N ASP A 347 -33.56 4.33 38.09
CA ASP A 347 -33.00 2.99 38.32
C ASP A 347 -31.54 3.01 38.79
N GLN A 348 -30.87 4.17 38.69
CA GLN A 348 -29.51 4.43 39.14
C GLN A 348 -28.54 3.32 38.72
N LYS A 349 -28.77 2.73 37.55
CA LYS A 349 -27.90 1.66 37.06
C LYS A 349 -26.54 2.24 36.71
N ASP A 350 -25.53 1.48 37.07
CA ASP A 350 -24.10 1.78 36.90
C ASP A 350 -23.43 0.40 36.74
N ILE A 351 -23.21 0.02 35.49
CA ILE A 351 -22.77 -1.32 35.09
C ILE A 351 -21.28 -1.55 35.38
N ASP A 352 -20.46 -0.50 35.37
CA ASP A 352 -19.01 -0.58 35.52
C ASP A 352 -18.50 -0.17 36.92
N CYS A 353 -19.39 0.38 37.74
CA CYS A 353 -19.19 0.78 39.13
C CYS A 353 -18.24 1.96 39.34
N ASP A 354 -18.14 2.89 38.40
CA ASP A 354 -17.28 4.06 38.54
C ASP A 354 -17.97 5.23 39.28
N GLY A 355 -19.29 5.16 39.45
CA GLY A 355 -20.11 6.17 40.12
C GLY A 355 -20.73 7.21 39.18
N ILE A 356 -20.60 7.04 37.86
CA ILE A 356 -21.38 7.69 36.82
C ILE A 356 -22.45 6.69 36.36
N GLY A 357 -23.71 7.12 36.27
CA GLY A 357 -24.79 6.22 35.88
C GLY A 357 -24.79 5.92 34.39
N ASP A 358 -25.32 4.74 34.02
CA ASP A 358 -25.35 4.24 32.64
C ASP A 358 -25.88 5.29 31.63
N LEU A 359 -26.88 6.08 32.02
CA LEU A 359 -27.54 7.07 31.15
C LEU A 359 -26.62 8.23 30.75
N CYS A 360 -25.72 8.63 31.64
CA CYS A 360 -24.84 9.79 31.48
C CYS A 360 -23.36 9.40 31.38
N ASP A 361 -23.07 8.10 31.32
CA ASP A 361 -21.72 7.56 31.18
C ASP A 361 -21.35 7.44 29.70
N ASN A 362 -20.38 8.25 29.26
CA ASN A 362 -19.85 8.19 27.89
C ASN A 362 -18.93 6.98 27.62
N CYS A 363 -18.71 6.14 28.62
CA CYS A 363 -18.01 4.86 28.51
C CYS A 363 -18.69 3.76 29.32
N LEU A 364 -19.96 3.47 28.99
CA LEU A 364 -20.83 2.51 29.69
C LEU A 364 -20.12 1.31 30.37
N ALA A 365 -19.18 0.61 29.72
CA ALA A 365 -18.54 -0.58 30.28
C ALA A 365 -17.10 -0.37 30.83
N VAL A 366 -16.57 0.86 30.84
CA VAL A 366 -15.17 1.18 31.11
C VAL A 366 -15.03 2.38 32.05
N THR A 367 -14.57 2.09 33.27
CA THR A 367 -14.51 3.09 34.36
C THR A 367 -13.74 4.36 33.97
N ASN A 368 -14.39 5.51 34.04
CA ASN A 368 -13.85 6.82 33.65
C ASN A 368 -14.57 7.99 34.38
N THR A 369 -14.41 8.06 35.69
CA THR A 369 -15.00 9.11 36.56
C THR A 369 -14.77 10.58 36.18
N ASP A 370 -13.87 10.87 35.23
CA ASP A 370 -13.64 12.23 34.70
C ASP A 370 -14.42 12.54 33.42
N GLN A 371 -15.03 11.53 32.79
CA GLN A 371 -15.89 11.64 31.61
C GLN A 371 -15.21 12.46 30.49
N ALA A 372 -13.88 12.30 30.35
CA ALA A 372 -13.12 12.99 29.33
C ALA A 372 -13.52 12.52 27.93
N ASN A 373 -13.55 13.45 26.98
CA ASN A 373 -13.90 13.24 25.57
C ASN A 373 -13.31 14.43 24.79
N GLU A 374 -12.13 14.25 24.20
CA GLU A 374 -11.32 15.33 23.60
C GLU A 374 -11.88 15.81 22.24
N ASP A 375 -12.49 14.93 21.45
CA ASP A 375 -12.97 15.23 20.11
C ASP A 375 -14.48 15.50 20.00
N GLU A 376 -15.20 15.38 21.12
CA GLU A 376 -16.64 15.58 21.27
C GLU A 376 -17.47 14.60 20.40
N ASP A 377 -16.95 13.40 20.15
CA ASP A 377 -17.71 12.30 19.58
C ASP A 377 -18.57 11.59 20.67
N CYS A 378 -19.21 10.46 20.38
CA CYS A 378 -20.08 9.82 21.37
C CYS A 378 -19.39 8.86 22.35
N TRP A 379 -18.08 8.67 22.24
CA TRP A 379 -17.27 7.82 23.09
C TRP A 379 -16.37 8.67 23.98
N GLY A 380 -16.24 8.31 25.26
CA GLY A 380 -15.24 8.92 26.12
C GLY A 380 -13.82 8.45 25.79
N ASP A 381 -12.81 9.27 26.08
CA ASP A 381 -11.38 8.98 25.84
C ASP A 381 -10.93 7.61 26.40
N ALA A 382 -11.62 7.10 27.42
CA ALA A 382 -11.31 5.84 28.08
C ALA A 382 -11.72 4.59 27.28
N CYS A 383 -12.72 4.73 26.41
CA CYS A 383 -13.31 3.66 25.61
C CYS A 383 -13.26 3.93 24.10
N ASP A 384 -12.75 5.09 23.69
CA ASP A 384 -12.54 5.46 22.30
C ASP A 384 -11.20 4.93 21.75
N ASN A 385 -11.23 4.25 20.60
CA ASN A 385 -10.05 3.80 19.88
C ASN A 385 -9.37 4.89 19.03
N CYS A 386 -9.95 6.09 18.92
CA CYS A 386 -9.32 7.30 18.38
C CYS A 386 -9.69 8.58 19.18
N PRO A 387 -9.19 8.78 20.42
CA PRO A 387 -9.59 9.88 21.32
C PRO A 387 -9.49 11.33 20.79
N ALA A 388 -8.87 11.55 19.64
CA ALA A 388 -8.69 12.86 19.04
C ALA A 388 -9.40 13.04 17.68
N ASP A 389 -10.04 11.98 17.17
CA ASP A 389 -10.59 11.93 15.80
C ASP A 389 -11.96 11.23 15.77
N ILE A 390 -13.02 12.03 15.59
CA ILE A 390 -14.43 11.60 15.58
C ILE A 390 -14.65 10.30 14.78
N ASN A 391 -15.08 9.26 15.49
CA ASN A 391 -15.19 7.89 15.00
C ASN A 391 -16.32 7.13 15.73
N ASN A 392 -17.54 7.68 15.74
CA ASN A 392 -18.73 7.07 16.38
C ASN A 392 -18.96 5.56 16.10
N ASP A 393 -18.44 4.99 15.00
CA ASP A 393 -18.55 3.57 14.68
C ASP A 393 -17.39 2.68 15.14
N GLN A 394 -16.38 3.27 15.79
CA GLN A 394 -15.22 2.60 16.40
C GLN A 394 -14.57 1.56 15.47
N SER A 395 -14.58 1.83 14.16
CA SER A 395 -14.03 0.88 13.18
C SER A 395 -12.55 0.66 13.41
N ASP A 396 -12.14 -0.60 13.57
CA ASP A 396 -10.75 -1.07 13.69
C ASP A 396 -10.64 -2.33 12.82
N VAL A 397 -10.21 -2.14 11.57
CA VAL A 397 -10.23 -3.20 10.54
C VAL A 397 -9.22 -4.32 10.83
N ASP A 398 -8.08 -3.99 11.41
CA ASP A 398 -6.96 -4.92 11.56
C ASP A 398 -6.78 -5.46 12.99
N GLY A 399 -7.49 -4.88 13.96
CA GLY A 399 -7.61 -5.32 15.35
C GLY A 399 -6.39 -4.97 16.19
N ASP A 400 -5.74 -3.84 15.91
CA ASP A 400 -4.57 -3.36 16.64
C ASP A 400 -4.89 -2.43 17.82
N ALA A 401 -6.20 -2.12 18.00
CA ALA A 401 -6.80 -1.23 18.98
C ALA A 401 -6.67 0.27 18.70
N LEU A 402 -6.28 0.65 17.48
CA LEU A 402 -6.42 2.00 16.95
C LEU A 402 -7.52 2.00 15.90
N GLY A 403 -8.40 3.00 15.95
CA GLY A 403 -9.46 3.10 14.96
C GLY A 403 -8.92 3.54 13.59
N ASP A 404 -9.60 3.11 12.53
CA ASP A 404 -9.27 3.45 11.13
C ASP A 404 -9.03 4.98 10.91
N PRO A 405 -9.72 5.91 11.59
CA PRO A 405 -9.49 7.35 11.41
C PRO A 405 -8.15 7.88 11.91
N CYS A 406 -7.58 7.24 12.94
CA CYS A 406 -6.32 7.65 13.57
C CYS A 406 -5.18 6.65 13.34
N ASP A 407 -5.43 5.54 12.65
CA ASP A 407 -4.44 4.56 12.25
C ASP A 407 -3.75 4.95 10.93
N ASN A 408 -2.43 5.10 10.97
CA ASN A 408 -1.59 5.36 9.79
C ASN A 408 -1.29 4.11 8.93
N CYS A 409 -1.75 2.93 9.34
CA CYS A 409 -1.79 1.70 8.53
C CYS A 409 -3.07 0.86 8.77
N PRO A 410 -4.27 1.34 8.38
CA PRO A 410 -5.58 0.73 8.74
C PRO A 410 -5.81 -0.76 8.38
N ASP A 411 -4.96 -1.35 7.54
CA ASP A 411 -5.06 -2.74 7.09
C ASP A 411 -3.96 -3.65 7.70
N ILE A 412 -3.01 -3.10 8.47
CA ILE A 412 -1.81 -3.81 8.96
C ILE A 412 -1.48 -3.41 10.41
N PRO A 413 -1.61 -4.35 11.38
CA PRO A 413 -1.51 -3.99 12.80
C PRO A 413 -0.18 -3.34 13.18
N ASN A 414 -0.24 -2.10 13.66
CA ASN A 414 0.91 -1.30 14.10
C ASN A 414 0.58 -0.38 15.30
N PRO A 415 0.40 -0.95 16.52
CA PRO A 415 0.00 -0.17 17.69
C PRO A 415 1.00 0.91 18.15
N ASP A 416 2.20 0.98 17.55
CA ASP A 416 3.21 2.00 17.84
C ASP A 416 3.18 3.20 16.87
N GLN A 417 2.38 3.12 15.79
CA GLN A 417 2.17 4.19 14.81
C GLN A 417 3.47 4.84 14.35
N ALA A 418 4.50 4.02 14.14
CA ALA A 418 5.80 4.50 13.71
C ALA A 418 5.71 5.15 12.32
N ASP A 419 6.28 6.35 12.18
CA ASP A 419 6.39 7.14 10.96
C ASP A 419 7.75 7.87 11.00
N SER A 420 8.70 7.33 10.24
CA SER A 420 10.13 7.57 10.37
C SER A 420 10.62 8.78 9.59
N GLU A 421 9.83 9.31 8.67
CA GLU A 421 10.13 10.44 7.78
C GLU A 421 10.45 11.68 8.62
N LYS A 422 11.52 12.41 8.27
CA LYS A 422 11.88 13.66 8.94
C LYS A 422 12.28 14.71 7.90
N PRO A 423 11.82 15.97 8.04
CA PRO A 423 11.12 16.53 9.20
C PRO A 423 9.59 16.40 9.15
N ASP A 424 9.02 15.90 8.06
CA ASP A 424 7.59 15.92 7.76
C ASP A 424 7.10 14.49 7.50
N PRO A 425 6.48 13.85 8.52
CA PRO A 425 5.67 12.64 8.39
C PRO A 425 4.70 12.71 7.22
N ASP A 426 4.59 11.63 6.47
CA ASP A 426 3.68 11.57 5.33
C ASP A 426 2.31 10.97 5.67
N LEU A 427 2.17 10.50 6.92
CA LEU A 427 0.99 9.87 7.53
C LEU A 427 0.69 8.46 7.01
N VAL A 428 1.68 7.81 6.39
CA VAL A 428 1.69 6.37 6.12
C VAL A 428 2.67 5.72 7.09
N GLY A 429 2.23 4.73 7.86
CA GLY A 429 3.11 4.12 8.86
C GLY A 429 4.22 3.26 8.24
N ASP A 430 5.37 3.19 8.93
CA ASP A 430 6.60 2.51 8.48
C ASP A 430 6.37 1.06 7.97
N ILE A 431 5.34 0.37 8.48
CA ILE A 431 5.05 -1.03 8.11
C ILE A 431 4.26 -1.15 6.80
N CYS A 432 3.53 -0.11 6.41
CA CYS A 432 2.73 -0.05 5.19
C CYS A 432 3.28 0.98 4.19
N ASP A 433 4.38 1.66 4.53
CA ASP A 433 5.09 2.60 3.67
C ASP A 433 6.11 1.88 2.76
N ASN A 434 6.00 2.09 1.45
CA ASN A 434 6.94 1.59 0.45
C ASN A 434 8.16 2.51 0.22
N CYS A 435 8.23 3.66 0.90
CA CYS A 435 9.41 4.51 1.06
C CYS A 435 9.57 5.07 2.50
N PRO A 436 9.86 4.24 3.53
CA PRO A 436 9.88 4.61 4.96
C PRO A 436 10.91 5.65 5.42
N LEU A 437 11.58 6.34 4.50
CA LEU A 437 12.52 7.41 4.77
C LEU A 437 12.26 8.65 3.91
N ASP A 438 11.37 8.56 2.93
CA ASP A 438 11.14 9.57 1.88
C ASP A 438 9.64 9.81 1.70
N TYR A 439 9.20 11.05 1.96
CA TYR A 439 7.79 11.46 1.90
C TYR A 439 7.10 11.08 0.58
N ASN A 440 6.12 10.18 0.63
CA ASN A 440 5.34 9.75 -0.52
C ASN A 440 3.90 9.30 -0.16
N PRO A 441 3.00 10.19 0.30
CA PRO A 441 1.67 9.82 0.79
C PRO A 441 0.75 9.11 -0.21
N ASN A 442 1.12 9.11 -1.50
CA ASN A 442 0.36 8.42 -2.54
C ASN A 442 0.79 6.97 -2.75
N GLN A 443 1.88 6.54 -2.12
CA GLN A 443 2.44 5.18 -2.15
C GLN A 443 2.53 4.64 -3.58
N ALA A 444 2.89 5.50 -4.54
CA ALA A 444 3.01 5.11 -5.94
C ALA A 444 4.17 4.11 -6.10
N ASP A 445 3.94 3.03 -6.84
CA ASP A 445 4.92 2.00 -7.15
C ASP A 445 4.63 1.53 -8.59
N MET A 446 5.38 2.08 -9.54
CA MET A 446 5.13 1.96 -10.97
C MET A 446 5.41 0.56 -11.51
N ASP A 447 6.44 -0.09 -11.00
CA ASP A 447 6.84 -1.40 -11.49
C ASP A 447 6.40 -2.57 -10.58
N ALA A 448 5.81 -2.26 -9.41
CA ALA A 448 5.24 -3.16 -8.42
C ALA A 448 6.27 -4.06 -7.72
N ASP A 449 7.43 -3.52 -7.35
CA ASP A 449 8.51 -4.25 -6.69
C ASP A 449 8.56 -4.08 -5.16
N GLU A 450 7.58 -3.37 -4.58
CA GLU A 450 7.47 -3.03 -3.15
C GLU A 450 8.36 -1.85 -2.72
N VAL A 451 9.05 -1.18 -3.66
CA VAL A 451 9.74 0.09 -3.45
C VAL A 451 8.96 1.21 -4.15
N GLY A 452 8.68 2.31 -3.45
CA GLY A 452 7.89 3.40 -4.01
C GLY A 452 8.67 4.26 -5.02
N ASP A 453 7.94 4.87 -5.97
CA ASP A 453 8.48 5.72 -7.05
C ASP A 453 9.43 6.83 -6.57
N GLU A 454 9.25 7.34 -5.33
CA GLU A 454 10.06 8.42 -4.76
C GLU A 454 11.45 7.94 -4.32
N CYS A 455 11.56 6.68 -3.88
CA CYS A 455 12.80 6.08 -3.39
C CYS A 455 13.36 4.96 -4.30
N ASP A 456 12.68 4.66 -5.40
CA ASP A 456 13.08 3.66 -6.39
C ASP A 456 14.11 4.23 -7.39
N ASN A 457 15.35 3.72 -7.32
CA ASN A 457 16.44 4.07 -8.21
C ASN A 457 16.34 3.41 -9.61
N CYS A 458 15.32 2.59 -9.86
CA CYS A 458 14.99 2.00 -11.16
C CYS A 458 13.48 1.93 -11.44
N LEU A 459 12.76 3.07 -11.37
CA LEU A 459 11.32 3.32 -11.59
C LEU A 459 10.49 2.40 -12.53
N ASN A 460 11.09 1.72 -13.52
CA ASN A 460 10.38 0.85 -14.47
C ASN A 460 10.87 -0.61 -14.47
N ILE A 461 11.82 -0.98 -13.61
CA ILE A 461 12.50 -2.27 -13.59
C ILE A 461 12.64 -2.74 -12.15
N LYS A 462 11.81 -3.72 -11.78
CA LYS A 462 11.79 -4.31 -10.43
C LYS A 462 13.18 -4.64 -9.92
N ASN A 463 13.60 -3.97 -8.87
CA ASN A 463 14.87 -4.17 -8.18
C ASN A 463 14.71 -3.91 -6.66
N PRO A 464 14.02 -4.81 -5.93
CA PRO A 464 13.69 -4.59 -4.52
C PRO A 464 14.90 -4.43 -3.57
N ASP A 465 16.11 -4.78 -4.03
CA ASP A 465 17.34 -4.62 -3.26
C ASP A 465 18.03 -3.26 -3.47
N GLN A 466 17.56 -2.46 -4.43
CA GLN A 466 17.96 -1.07 -4.68
C GLN A 466 19.48 -0.89 -4.73
N VAL A 467 20.20 -1.88 -5.28
CA VAL A 467 21.66 -1.85 -5.38
C VAL A 467 22.07 -0.78 -6.38
N ASP A 468 22.90 0.15 -5.94
CA ASP A 468 23.58 1.17 -6.76
C ASP A 468 25.08 1.06 -6.45
N SER A 469 25.84 0.47 -7.36
CA SER A 469 27.25 0.11 -7.15
C SER A 469 28.21 1.31 -7.25
N ASP A 470 27.80 2.41 -7.88
CA ASP A 470 28.66 3.58 -8.11
C ASP A 470 28.10 4.92 -7.59
N ASP A 471 26.95 4.86 -6.91
CA ASP A 471 26.26 5.96 -6.23
C ASP A 471 25.83 7.08 -7.20
N ASP A 472 25.40 6.74 -8.43
CA ASP A 472 24.97 7.71 -9.45
C ASP A 472 23.46 7.96 -9.54
N SER A 473 22.69 7.30 -8.66
CA SER A 473 21.22 7.34 -8.56
C SER A 473 20.46 6.47 -9.56
N TYR A 474 21.14 5.72 -10.43
CA TYR A 474 20.54 4.63 -11.19
C TYR A 474 20.97 3.30 -10.58
N GLY A 475 20.00 2.44 -10.24
CA GLY A 475 20.32 1.12 -9.71
C GLY A 475 20.98 0.23 -10.77
N ASP A 476 21.77 -0.75 -10.32
CA ASP A 476 22.53 -1.68 -11.17
C ASP A 476 21.67 -2.38 -12.24
N ASP A 477 20.37 -2.57 -11.98
CA ASP A 477 19.42 -3.22 -12.89
C ASP A 477 18.96 -2.32 -14.06
N CYS A 478 19.08 -1.00 -13.93
CA CYS A 478 18.71 -0.02 -14.95
C CYS A 478 19.87 0.90 -15.38
N ASP A 479 21.01 0.83 -14.72
CA ASP A 479 22.23 1.54 -15.09
C ASP A 479 22.92 0.86 -16.29
N THR A 480 23.16 1.66 -17.33
CA THR A 480 23.87 1.25 -18.55
C THR A 480 25.38 1.11 -18.33
N CYS A 481 25.93 1.65 -17.23
CA CYS A 481 27.31 1.46 -16.80
C CYS A 481 27.41 1.28 -15.27
N PRO A 482 27.03 0.12 -14.68
CA PRO A 482 26.92 -0.13 -13.23
C PRO A 482 28.18 0.09 -12.37
N LEU A 483 29.31 0.47 -12.95
CA LEU A 483 30.59 0.67 -12.27
C LEU A 483 31.20 2.05 -12.58
N PHE A 484 30.51 2.89 -13.35
CA PHE A 484 30.99 4.19 -13.82
C PHE A 484 29.90 5.26 -13.75
N ALA A 485 29.88 5.97 -12.62
CA ALA A 485 28.85 6.97 -12.33
C ALA A 485 28.66 8.00 -13.44
N HIS A 486 27.44 8.07 -13.98
CA HIS A 486 27.04 9.01 -15.04
C HIS A 486 25.51 9.25 -15.07
N ALA A 487 25.09 10.42 -14.60
CA ALA A 487 23.68 10.74 -14.42
C ALA A 487 22.81 10.84 -15.71
N ASP A 488 23.40 10.83 -16.91
CA ASP A 488 22.65 11.02 -18.16
C ASP A 488 22.28 9.73 -18.90
N GLN A 489 22.84 8.57 -18.49
CA GLN A 489 22.54 7.25 -19.05
C GLN A 489 22.57 7.25 -20.58
N THR A 490 23.52 8.00 -21.16
CA THR A 490 23.64 8.14 -22.61
C THR A 490 24.17 6.85 -23.21
N ASP A 491 23.39 6.23 -24.09
CA ASP A 491 23.77 5.10 -24.94
C ASP A 491 23.51 5.52 -26.40
N SER A 492 24.59 5.94 -27.07
CA SER A 492 24.53 6.56 -28.41
C SER A 492 24.19 5.59 -29.53
N ASP A 493 24.48 4.29 -29.36
CA ASP A 493 24.29 3.28 -30.40
C ASP A 493 23.16 2.27 -30.09
N GLY A 494 22.66 2.26 -28.85
CA GLY A 494 21.49 1.53 -28.41
C GLY A 494 21.76 0.05 -28.13
N ASP A 495 22.98 -0.29 -27.75
CA ASP A 495 23.37 -1.68 -27.50
C ASP A 495 23.22 -2.13 -26.03
N GLY A 496 22.92 -1.18 -25.13
CA GLY A 496 22.73 -1.40 -23.70
C GLY A 496 23.97 -1.13 -22.83
N VAL A 497 25.08 -0.65 -23.41
CA VAL A 497 26.28 -0.19 -22.69
C VAL A 497 26.38 1.32 -22.85
N GLY A 498 26.47 2.06 -21.74
CA GLY A 498 26.53 3.52 -21.80
C GLY A 498 27.84 4.06 -22.37
N ASP A 499 27.81 5.22 -23.02
CA ASP A 499 28.94 5.87 -23.71
C ASP A 499 30.20 6.01 -22.83
N VAL A 500 30.04 6.08 -21.51
CA VAL A 500 31.13 6.24 -20.54
C VAL A 500 31.94 4.95 -20.36
N CYS A 501 31.29 3.80 -20.50
CA CYS A 501 31.91 2.48 -20.39
C CYS A 501 31.94 1.72 -21.73
N ASP A 502 31.47 2.35 -22.81
CA ASP A 502 31.49 1.78 -24.13
C ASP A 502 32.82 2.00 -24.87
N ASN A 503 33.48 0.91 -25.29
CA ASN A 503 34.67 0.93 -26.13
C ASN A 503 34.36 1.02 -27.65
N CYS A 504 33.08 1.08 -28.04
CA CYS A 504 32.59 1.42 -29.37
C CYS A 504 31.29 2.24 -29.35
N ALA A 505 31.25 3.38 -28.65
CA ALA A 505 30.06 4.25 -28.44
C ALA A 505 29.24 4.69 -29.68
N ALA A 506 29.60 4.32 -30.90
CA ALA A 506 28.84 4.59 -32.11
C ALA A 506 28.48 3.34 -32.93
N GLU A 507 28.90 2.14 -32.49
CA GLU A 507 28.77 0.89 -33.23
C GLU A 507 28.45 -0.28 -32.27
N PRO A 508 27.20 -0.81 -32.31
CA PRO A 508 26.70 -1.73 -31.29
C PRO A 508 27.58 -2.97 -31.06
N ASN A 509 28.08 -3.13 -29.85
CA ASN A 509 29.03 -4.17 -29.48
C ASN A 509 28.92 -4.70 -28.04
N ALA A 510 27.72 -4.68 -27.43
CA ALA A 510 27.32 -5.06 -26.05
C ALA A 510 28.13 -6.11 -25.26
N ALA A 511 28.85 -7.00 -25.94
CA ALA A 511 29.84 -7.87 -25.33
C ALA A 511 31.16 -7.16 -24.93
N GLN A 512 31.36 -5.88 -25.30
CA GLN A 512 32.56 -5.07 -25.05
C GLN A 512 33.86 -5.81 -25.41
N LYS A 513 33.85 -6.59 -26.49
CA LYS A 513 34.98 -7.44 -26.86
C LYS A 513 36.11 -6.60 -27.44
N ASP A 514 37.28 -6.71 -26.84
CA ASP A 514 38.55 -6.08 -27.22
C ASP A 514 39.63 -7.18 -27.15
N ASP A 515 40.07 -7.68 -28.31
CA ASP A 515 40.96 -8.85 -28.42
C ASP A 515 42.44 -8.51 -28.22
N ASP A 516 42.85 -7.27 -28.49
CA ASP A 516 44.24 -6.84 -28.42
C ASP A 516 44.54 -5.84 -27.29
N PHE A 517 43.51 -5.37 -26.59
CA PHE A 517 43.53 -4.49 -25.42
C PHE A 517 44.06 -3.09 -25.72
N ASP A 518 43.68 -2.52 -26.86
CA ASP A 518 44.03 -1.14 -27.25
C ASP A 518 42.94 -0.10 -26.89
N SER A 519 41.85 -0.54 -26.23
CA SER A 519 40.68 0.26 -25.81
C SER A 519 39.66 0.56 -26.90
N TRP A 520 39.87 0.13 -28.15
CA TRP A 520 38.83 0.09 -29.17
C TRP A 520 38.22 -1.31 -29.21
N GLY A 521 36.90 -1.39 -29.16
CA GLY A 521 36.23 -2.69 -29.30
C GLY A 521 36.40 -3.24 -30.71
N ASN A 522 36.43 -4.57 -30.84
CA ASN A 522 36.56 -5.28 -32.13
C ASN A 522 35.54 -4.84 -33.21
N ALA A 523 34.42 -4.22 -32.83
CA ALA A 523 33.38 -3.76 -33.74
C ALA A 523 33.75 -2.45 -34.46
N CYS A 524 34.55 -1.60 -33.82
CA CYS A 524 34.93 -0.28 -34.30
C CYS A 524 36.46 -0.10 -34.44
N ASP A 525 37.23 -1.13 -34.12
CA ASP A 525 38.66 -1.19 -34.33
C ASP A 525 39.01 -1.57 -35.78
N ASN A 526 39.79 -0.73 -36.46
CA ASN A 526 40.27 -0.98 -37.81
C ASN A 526 41.46 -1.96 -37.88
N CYS A 527 41.99 -2.41 -36.74
CA CYS A 527 42.93 -3.51 -36.61
C CYS A 527 42.64 -4.41 -35.39
N PRO A 528 41.55 -5.21 -35.37
CA PRO A 528 41.04 -5.98 -34.20
C PRO A 528 42.00 -6.97 -33.49
N PHE A 529 43.22 -7.11 -33.97
CA PHE A 529 44.23 -8.04 -33.45
C PHE A 529 45.62 -7.38 -33.28
N TYR A 530 45.76 -6.08 -33.56
CA TYR A 530 47.02 -5.36 -33.54
C TYR A 530 46.87 -3.99 -32.88
N GLN A 531 47.42 -3.86 -31.67
CA GLN A 531 47.26 -2.67 -30.84
C GLN A 531 47.55 -1.36 -31.60
N ASN A 532 46.52 -0.54 -31.77
CA ASN A 532 46.62 0.68 -32.53
C ASN A 532 45.66 1.76 -31.99
N GLU A 533 45.81 2.14 -30.72
CA GLU A 533 44.95 3.09 -30.00
C GLU A 533 44.61 4.40 -30.76
N ALA A 534 45.49 4.81 -31.68
CA ALA A 534 45.34 6.02 -32.48
C ALA A 534 44.47 5.85 -33.74
N GLN A 535 44.12 4.61 -34.10
CA GLN A 535 43.27 4.21 -35.24
C GLN A 535 43.67 4.93 -36.53
N TRP A 536 44.98 4.97 -36.81
CA TRP A 536 45.48 5.57 -38.05
C TRP A 536 45.15 4.67 -39.23
N ASP A 537 44.72 5.32 -40.31
CA ASP A 537 44.37 4.73 -41.61
C ASP A 537 44.76 5.80 -42.64
N ALA A 538 45.98 5.71 -43.17
CA ALA A 538 46.60 6.78 -43.94
C ALA A 538 46.04 6.89 -45.36
N ASP A 539 45.53 5.80 -45.93
CA ASP A 539 44.99 5.76 -47.28
C ASP A 539 43.45 5.68 -47.37
N LEU A 540 42.78 5.49 -46.22
CA LEU A 540 41.33 5.50 -46.03
C LEU A 540 40.62 4.32 -46.67
N ASP A 541 41.24 3.13 -46.62
CA ASP A 541 40.67 1.90 -47.14
C ASP A 541 39.83 1.11 -46.10
N GLY A 542 39.93 1.49 -44.83
CA GLY A 542 39.23 0.88 -43.69
C GLY A 542 40.05 -0.12 -42.88
N ILE A 543 41.30 -0.36 -43.26
CA ILE A 543 42.29 -1.16 -42.52
C ILE A 543 43.28 -0.20 -41.86
N GLY A 544 43.64 -0.44 -40.60
CA GLY A 544 44.55 0.46 -39.90
C GLY A 544 46.01 0.26 -40.31
N ASP A 545 46.82 1.33 -40.24
CA ASP A 545 48.25 1.36 -40.62
C ASP A 545 49.08 0.23 -39.99
N GLU A 546 48.71 -0.24 -38.78
CA GLU A 546 49.45 -1.27 -38.04
C GLU A 546 49.23 -2.69 -38.61
N CYS A 547 48.09 -2.93 -39.27
CA CYS A 547 47.72 -4.22 -39.83
C CYS A 547 47.54 -4.23 -41.36
N ASP A 548 47.73 -3.07 -41.99
CA ASP A 548 47.63 -2.88 -43.43
C ASP A 548 48.92 -3.32 -44.16
N VAL A 549 48.79 -4.29 -45.07
CA VAL A 549 49.90 -4.77 -45.91
C VAL A 549 50.34 -3.76 -46.97
N CYS A 550 49.53 -2.73 -47.22
CA CYS A 550 49.80 -1.62 -48.13
C CYS A 550 49.36 -0.25 -47.57
N TRP A 551 49.78 0.09 -46.35
CA TRP A 551 49.43 1.32 -45.58
C TRP A 551 49.39 2.71 -46.29
N GLN A 552 49.84 2.85 -47.54
CA GLN A 552 49.71 4.09 -48.34
C GLN A 552 48.89 3.93 -49.63
N THR A 553 48.37 2.73 -49.91
CA THR A 553 47.77 2.36 -51.19
C THR A 553 46.49 1.56 -50.98
N VAL A 554 45.35 2.26 -51.10
CA VAL A 554 44.01 1.70 -50.93
C VAL A 554 43.84 0.27 -51.46
N ASP A 555 43.77 -0.70 -50.56
CA ASP A 555 43.59 -2.12 -50.87
C ASP A 555 42.74 -2.86 -49.80
N PRO A 556 41.42 -2.60 -49.72
CA PRO A 556 40.57 -3.19 -48.68
C PRO A 556 40.51 -4.73 -48.65
N ASP A 557 40.95 -5.39 -49.72
CA ASP A 557 40.99 -6.85 -49.84
C ASP A 557 42.27 -7.46 -49.24
N GLN A 558 43.28 -6.64 -48.93
CA GLN A 558 44.54 -7.01 -48.24
C GLN A 558 45.17 -8.27 -48.86
N VAL A 559 45.23 -8.29 -50.20
CA VAL A 559 45.72 -9.46 -50.95
C VAL A 559 47.23 -9.50 -50.86
N GLU A 560 47.76 -10.60 -50.35
CA GLU A 560 49.18 -10.89 -50.31
C GLU A 560 49.39 -12.31 -50.84
N SER A 561 49.98 -12.39 -52.04
CA SER A 561 50.01 -13.63 -52.83
C SER A 561 51.20 -14.51 -52.50
N ASP A 562 52.29 -13.97 -51.95
CA ASP A 562 53.58 -14.65 -51.84
C ASP A 562 54.18 -14.79 -50.42
N GLY A 563 53.56 -14.20 -49.40
CA GLY A 563 53.93 -14.40 -47.99
C GLY A 563 55.04 -13.50 -47.45
N ASP A 564 55.40 -12.39 -48.11
CA ASP A 564 56.49 -11.50 -47.70
C ASP A 564 56.10 -10.33 -46.76
N GLY A 565 54.80 -10.11 -46.54
CA GLY A 565 54.25 -9.05 -45.71
C GLY A 565 53.92 -7.73 -46.43
N ILE A 566 53.98 -7.68 -47.76
CA ILE A 566 53.65 -6.53 -48.59
C ILE A 566 52.51 -6.93 -49.54
N GLY A 567 51.46 -6.11 -49.62
CA GLY A 567 50.30 -6.47 -50.44
C GLY A 567 50.56 -6.34 -51.94
N ASP A 568 49.88 -7.16 -52.74
CA ASP A 568 50.02 -7.23 -54.21
C ASP A 568 49.87 -5.86 -54.90
N MET A 569 49.16 -4.91 -54.27
CA MET A 569 48.91 -3.57 -54.80
C MET A 569 50.10 -2.61 -54.65
N CYS A 570 50.98 -2.85 -53.67
CA CYS A 570 52.17 -2.05 -53.40
C CYS A 570 53.48 -2.85 -53.53
N ASP A 571 53.38 -4.14 -53.85
CA ASP A 571 54.51 -5.02 -54.14
C ASP A 571 54.98 -4.88 -55.60
N ASN A 572 56.28 -4.63 -55.78
CA ASN A 572 56.92 -4.63 -57.10
C ASN A 572 57.21 -6.03 -57.67
N CYS A 573 56.94 -7.10 -56.91
CA CYS A 573 57.00 -8.50 -57.33
C CYS A 573 55.92 -9.41 -56.68
N PRO A 574 54.61 -9.21 -56.95
CA PRO A 574 53.49 -9.87 -56.24
C PRO A 574 53.48 -11.42 -56.17
N ASP A 575 54.29 -12.09 -56.99
CA ASP A 575 54.37 -13.56 -57.03
C ASP A 575 55.69 -14.10 -56.40
N PHE A 576 56.57 -13.23 -55.90
CA PHE A 576 57.94 -13.55 -55.51
C PHE A 576 58.44 -12.77 -54.28
N ALA A 577 58.35 -13.40 -53.11
CA ALA A 577 58.67 -12.77 -51.84
C ALA A 577 59.96 -11.94 -51.81
N ASN A 578 59.83 -10.64 -51.55
CA ASN A 578 60.90 -9.64 -51.45
C ASN A 578 60.50 -8.48 -50.51
N ASP A 579 60.49 -8.76 -49.21
CA ASP A 579 60.20 -7.81 -48.12
C ASP A 579 61.04 -6.51 -48.14
N ASP A 580 62.19 -6.50 -48.82
CA ASP A 580 63.04 -5.33 -48.99
C ASP A 580 62.69 -4.44 -50.19
N GLN A 581 61.72 -4.87 -51.02
CA GLN A 581 61.19 -4.21 -52.22
C GLN A 581 62.29 -3.67 -53.14
N ARG A 582 63.42 -4.38 -53.18
CA ARG A 582 64.59 -3.88 -53.88
C ARG A 582 64.36 -3.84 -55.38
N ASP A 583 64.42 -2.65 -55.93
CA ASP A 583 64.41 -2.34 -57.36
C ASP A 583 65.68 -1.51 -57.65
N ARG A 584 66.65 -2.09 -58.36
CA ARG A 584 67.96 -1.46 -58.55
C ARG A 584 67.97 -0.39 -59.62
N ASP A 585 67.10 -0.50 -60.60
CA ASP A 585 67.10 0.37 -61.77
C ASP A 585 65.88 1.31 -61.84
N ASP A 586 65.01 1.22 -60.83
CA ASP A 586 63.84 2.08 -60.56
C ASP A 586 62.78 1.98 -61.67
N ASP A 587 62.57 0.79 -62.25
CA ASP A 587 61.61 0.55 -63.33
C ASP A 587 60.23 0.05 -62.86
N GLY A 588 60.12 -0.31 -61.58
CA GLY A 588 58.90 -0.79 -60.94
C GLY A 588 58.76 -2.31 -60.88
N PHE A 589 59.73 -3.08 -61.38
CA PHE A 589 59.84 -4.52 -61.16
C PHE A 589 60.95 -4.78 -60.13
N GLY A 590 60.67 -5.57 -59.09
CA GLY A 590 61.70 -5.90 -58.10
C GLY A 590 62.79 -6.83 -58.66
N ASP A 591 64.02 -6.72 -58.12
CA ASP A 591 65.22 -7.47 -58.54
C ASP A 591 64.99 -8.99 -58.63
N VAL A 592 64.01 -9.54 -57.90
CA VAL A 592 63.70 -10.99 -57.84
C VAL A 592 62.80 -11.47 -58.98
N CYS A 593 61.98 -10.60 -59.55
CA CYS A 593 61.05 -10.91 -60.64
C CYS A 593 61.32 -10.11 -61.91
N ASP A 594 62.30 -9.21 -61.90
CA ASP A 594 62.78 -8.50 -63.07
C ASP A 594 63.70 -9.40 -63.92
N TYR A 595 63.34 -9.60 -65.18
CA TYR A 595 64.16 -10.33 -66.13
C TYR A 595 65.36 -9.50 -66.64
N CYS A 596 65.42 -8.20 -66.35
CA CYS A 596 66.54 -7.31 -66.65
C CYS A 596 66.98 -6.43 -65.45
N PRO A 597 67.48 -7.00 -64.31
CA PRO A 597 67.72 -6.31 -63.01
C PRO A 597 68.69 -5.11 -62.98
N ASP A 598 69.26 -4.73 -64.12
CA ASP A 598 70.23 -3.64 -64.26
C ASP A 598 69.86 -2.69 -65.42
N LEU A 599 68.70 -2.86 -66.06
CA LEU A 599 68.24 -2.09 -67.22
C LEU A 599 66.72 -1.81 -67.14
N PRO A 600 66.30 -0.54 -66.98
CA PRO A 600 64.89 -0.21 -66.83
C PRO A 600 64.07 -0.61 -68.05
N THR A 601 63.09 -1.48 -67.83
CA THR A 601 62.14 -1.97 -68.83
C THR A 601 60.72 -1.48 -68.53
N MET A 602 59.80 -1.64 -69.49
CA MET A 602 58.38 -1.26 -69.30
C MET A 602 57.45 -2.48 -69.30
N THR A 603 57.96 -3.65 -69.66
CA THR A 603 57.11 -4.80 -70.00
C THR A 603 57.51 -6.10 -69.32
N ASN A 604 58.72 -6.21 -68.77
CA ASN A 604 59.24 -7.40 -68.08
C ASN A 604 58.86 -8.72 -68.79
N VAL A 605 59.24 -8.83 -70.08
CA VAL A 605 58.90 -10.00 -70.92
C VAL A 605 60.15 -10.82 -71.17
N ASP A 606 60.09 -12.10 -70.82
CA ASP A 606 61.00 -13.15 -71.26
C ASP A 606 60.29 -13.96 -72.37
N LYS A 607 60.88 -13.98 -73.56
CA LYS A 607 60.23 -14.53 -74.76
C LYS A 607 60.52 -16.00 -74.99
N ASP A 608 61.66 -16.48 -74.54
CA ASP A 608 62.12 -17.85 -74.76
C ASP A 608 62.31 -18.65 -73.47
N ASP A 609 61.80 -18.09 -72.36
CA ASP A 609 61.72 -18.68 -71.02
C ASP A 609 63.10 -19.05 -70.47
N ASP A 610 64.10 -18.21 -70.72
CA ASP A 610 65.48 -18.43 -70.31
C ASP A 610 65.91 -17.71 -69.03
N GLY A 611 65.08 -16.80 -68.53
CA GLY A 611 65.31 -15.99 -67.34
C GLY A 611 65.95 -14.63 -67.63
N VAL A 612 66.09 -14.22 -68.90
CA VAL A 612 66.62 -12.92 -69.33
C VAL A 612 65.60 -12.21 -70.22
N GLY A 613 65.32 -10.93 -69.94
CA GLY A 613 64.26 -10.20 -70.61
C GLY A 613 64.65 -9.76 -72.01
N GLU A 614 63.66 -9.57 -72.91
CA GLU A 614 63.89 -9.19 -74.32
C GLU A 614 64.80 -7.96 -74.51
N ASP A 615 64.80 -7.03 -73.56
CA ASP A 615 65.57 -5.79 -73.60
C ASP A 615 67.06 -5.97 -73.22
N CYS A 616 67.40 -7.05 -72.50
CA CYS A 616 68.74 -7.39 -72.07
C CYS A 616 69.24 -8.75 -72.62
N ASP A 617 68.40 -9.48 -73.35
CA ASP A 617 68.75 -10.75 -73.98
C ASP A 617 69.42 -10.56 -75.35
N ASN A 618 70.69 -10.95 -75.44
CA ASN A 618 71.47 -10.88 -76.67
C ASN A 618 71.08 -11.96 -77.70
N CYS A 619 70.12 -12.84 -77.39
CA CYS A 619 69.57 -13.85 -78.29
C CYS A 619 68.05 -14.10 -78.15
N LEU A 620 67.24 -13.03 -78.32
CA LEU A 620 65.75 -12.93 -78.22
C LEU A 620 64.81 -14.13 -78.52
N ASN A 621 65.23 -15.21 -79.17
CA ASN A 621 64.37 -16.36 -79.46
C ASN A 621 65.09 -17.71 -79.23
N LEU A 622 66.21 -17.73 -78.53
CA LEU A 622 67.07 -18.90 -78.31
C LEU A 622 67.70 -18.96 -76.91
N TYR A 623 66.97 -19.52 -75.94
CA TYR A 623 67.43 -19.89 -74.59
C TYR A 623 68.96 -19.89 -74.37
N ASN A 624 69.45 -18.89 -73.65
CA ASN A 624 70.85 -18.57 -73.39
C ASN A 624 71.05 -17.78 -72.06
N PRO A 625 70.68 -18.34 -70.90
CA PRO A 625 70.69 -17.64 -69.61
C PRO A 625 72.05 -17.06 -69.17
N ASP A 626 73.15 -17.54 -69.75
CA ASP A 626 74.50 -17.06 -69.44
C ASP A 626 74.92 -15.83 -70.25
N GLN A 627 74.13 -15.46 -71.26
CA GLN A 627 74.28 -14.25 -72.08
C GLN A 627 75.71 -14.07 -72.62
N PHE A 628 76.43 -15.17 -72.87
CA PHE A 628 77.81 -15.09 -73.36
C PHE A 628 77.86 -14.47 -74.76
N ASP A 629 78.57 -13.36 -74.86
CA ASP A 629 78.95 -12.71 -76.11
C ASP A 629 80.48 -12.59 -76.10
N LYS A 630 81.17 -13.48 -76.82
CA LYS A 630 82.64 -13.57 -76.72
C LYS A 630 83.36 -12.49 -77.51
N ASP A 631 82.75 -11.98 -78.58
CA ASP A 631 83.33 -10.93 -79.42
C ASP A 631 82.71 -9.54 -79.21
N ASP A 632 81.82 -9.41 -78.21
CA ASP A 632 81.20 -8.17 -77.72
C ASP A 632 80.49 -7.40 -78.85
N ASP A 633 79.85 -8.10 -79.79
CA ASP A 633 79.20 -7.50 -80.97
C ASP A 633 77.70 -7.22 -80.79
N GLY A 634 77.13 -7.63 -79.65
CA GLY A 634 75.75 -7.44 -79.25
C GLY A 634 74.83 -8.62 -79.60
N TYR A 635 75.31 -9.66 -80.30
CA TYR A 635 74.62 -10.93 -80.47
C TYR A 635 75.29 -12.01 -79.61
N GLY A 636 74.49 -12.78 -78.87
CA GLY A 636 75.05 -13.87 -78.06
C GLY A 636 75.60 -15.03 -78.91
N ASP A 637 76.57 -15.75 -78.34
CA ASP A 637 77.21 -16.92 -78.94
C ASP A 637 76.16 -17.99 -79.37
N ALA A 638 74.99 -18.03 -78.74
CA ALA A 638 73.91 -18.98 -79.02
C ALA A 638 73.16 -18.70 -80.34
N CYS A 639 73.07 -17.43 -80.75
CA CYS A 639 72.33 -16.98 -81.93
C CYS A 639 73.22 -16.36 -83.01
N ASP A 640 74.50 -16.09 -82.71
CA ASP A 640 75.49 -15.70 -83.72
C ASP A 640 76.10 -16.91 -84.44
N GLY A 641 75.68 -17.12 -85.69
CA GLY A 641 76.25 -18.12 -86.58
C GLY A 641 77.71 -17.88 -86.97
N ASN A 642 78.29 -16.71 -86.65
CA ASN A 642 79.69 -16.36 -86.95
C ASN A 642 80.66 -16.65 -85.79
N ALA A 643 80.19 -16.70 -84.53
CA ALA A 643 80.95 -17.02 -83.32
C ALA A 643 81.71 -18.37 -83.40
N LEU A 644 81.19 -19.35 -84.16
CA LEU A 644 81.87 -20.63 -84.41
C LEU A 644 83.10 -20.54 -85.34
N ARG A 645 83.42 -19.36 -85.88
CA ARG A 645 84.61 -19.11 -86.72
C ARG A 645 85.47 -18.01 -86.10
N GLY A 646 86.06 -18.29 -84.94
CA GLY A 646 87.09 -17.43 -84.34
C GLY A 646 88.04 -16.83 -85.40
N GLY A 647 87.99 -15.51 -85.54
CA GLY A 647 88.78 -14.75 -86.51
C GLY A 647 88.55 -13.27 -86.29
N GLY A 648 89.30 -12.60 -85.41
CA GLY A 648 90.74 -12.44 -85.58
C GLY A 648 91.01 -11.47 -86.73
N GLN A 649 91.32 -10.21 -86.39
CA GLN A 649 91.64 -9.13 -87.33
C GLN A 649 92.68 -9.57 -88.39
N ILE A 650 92.41 -9.29 -89.67
CA ILE A 650 93.45 -9.27 -90.70
C ILE A 650 93.65 -7.83 -91.18
N PRO A 651 94.83 -7.22 -90.95
CA PRO A 651 95.14 -5.90 -91.47
C PRO A 651 95.56 -5.93 -92.95
N LEU A 652 95.29 -4.78 -93.55
CA LEU A 652 95.52 -4.25 -94.89
C LEU A 652 96.78 -4.72 -95.66
N ASN A 653 96.55 -4.90 -96.98
CA ASN A 653 97.46 -4.74 -98.14
C ASN A 653 97.98 -6.02 -98.82
N GLY A 654 97.54 -6.23 -100.08
CA GLY A 654 98.35 -6.85 -101.13
C GLY A 654 97.87 -8.21 -101.67
N GLU A 655 97.20 -8.14 -102.82
CA GLU A 655 97.17 -9.11 -103.93
C GLU A 655 97.23 -10.64 -103.66
N GLY A 656 96.08 -11.28 -103.91
CA GLY A 656 95.94 -12.39 -104.86
C GLY A 656 96.72 -13.69 -104.61
N MET A 657 96.01 -14.77 -104.34
CA MET A 657 95.72 -15.84 -105.32
C MET A 657 95.12 -17.06 -104.62
N SER A 658 94.05 -17.57 -105.23
CA SER A 658 93.47 -18.88 -104.96
C SER A 658 94.44 -20.01 -105.27
N CYS A 659 94.35 -21.14 -104.55
CA CYS A 659 93.65 -22.33 -105.07
C CYS A 659 93.87 -23.57 -104.20
N SER A 660 92.79 -24.36 -104.19
CA SER A 660 92.76 -25.83 -104.32
C SER A 660 93.17 -26.73 -103.15
N SER A 661 92.12 -27.31 -102.55
CA SER A 661 91.84 -28.76 -102.47
C SER A 661 92.98 -29.73 -102.12
N ALA A 662 92.81 -30.46 -101.01
CA ALA A 662 92.96 -31.91 -100.99
C ALA A 662 92.24 -32.51 -99.77
N ASN A 663 91.60 -33.64 -100.02
CA ASN A 663 90.70 -34.41 -99.15
C ASN A 663 91.48 -35.25 -98.09
N PRO A 664 90.77 -35.92 -97.16
CA PRO A 664 91.20 -36.15 -95.78
C PRO A 664 91.92 -37.48 -95.57
N THR A 665 92.51 -37.69 -94.39
CA THR A 665 92.35 -38.93 -93.60
C THR A 665 93.00 -38.82 -92.21
N PRO A 666 92.55 -39.66 -91.26
CA PRO A 666 92.60 -39.43 -89.82
C PRO A 666 93.74 -40.20 -89.15
N LEU A 667 94.01 -39.89 -87.87
CA LEU A 667 94.60 -40.73 -86.81
C LEU A 667 95.15 -39.75 -85.74
N ALA A 668 95.21 -39.98 -84.45
CA ALA A 668 94.58 -40.89 -83.50
C ALA A 668 95.30 -40.57 -82.15
N TRP A 669 94.56 -40.65 -81.03
CA TRP A 669 95.07 -40.80 -79.65
C TRP A 669 95.68 -39.51 -79.05
N LEU A 670 95.63 -39.22 -77.75
CA LEU A 670 95.85 -40.10 -76.60
C LEU A 670 95.37 -39.37 -75.30
N THR A 671 94.45 -40.01 -74.57
CA THR A 671 94.33 -40.18 -73.10
C THR A 671 95.05 -39.24 -72.11
N LEU A 672 94.32 -38.78 -71.07
CA LEU A 672 94.42 -39.18 -69.64
C LEU A 672 93.34 -38.40 -68.84
N LEU A 673 92.35 -39.04 -68.18
CA LEU A 673 92.34 -39.52 -66.78
C LEU A 673 92.83 -38.44 -65.79
N ILE A 674 92.09 -38.03 -64.75
CA ILE A 674 91.68 -38.85 -63.58
C ILE A 674 90.49 -38.17 -62.84
N PRO A 675 89.56 -38.96 -62.26
CA PRO A 675 88.43 -38.51 -61.43
C PRO A 675 88.69 -38.64 -59.92
N LEU A 676 87.95 -37.91 -59.08
CA LEU A 676 87.67 -38.13 -57.64
C LEU A 676 86.92 -36.87 -57.16
N GLY A 677 85.85 -36.89 -56.38
CA GLY A 677 85.18 -37.92 -55.62
C GLY A 677 84.33 -37.23 -54.55
N PHE A 678 83.06 -37.62 -54.46
CA PHE A 678 82.26 -37.84 -53.25
C PHE A 678 82.21 -36.84 -52.06
N LEU A 679 80.96 -36.75 -51.57
CA LEU A 679 80.48 -36.47 -50.20
C LEU A 679 80.42 -35.00 -49.77
N ARG A 680 79.52 -34.53 -48.91
CA ARG A 680 78.22 -34.92 -48.33
C ARG A 680 77.99 -33.88 -47.21
N ARG A 681 76.78 -33.34 -47.10
CA ARG A 681 76.13 -32.82 -45.86
C ARG A 681 76.73 -31.61 -45.11
N ARG A 682 75.87 -30.60 -44.96
CA ARG A 682 75.25 -30.00 -43.74
C ARG A 682 74.91 -28.55 -44.14
N GLN A 683 73.76 -27.99 -43.79
CA GLN A 683 72.89 -28.23 -42.64
C GLN A 683 71.44 -28.00 -43.07
#